data_AF-A0A2N2ERH5-F1
#
_entry.id   AF-A0A2N2ERH5-F1
#
_cell.length_a   1.000
_cell.length_b   1.000
_cell.length_c   1.000
_cell.angle_alpha   90.00
_cell.angle_beta   90.00
_cell.angle_gamma   90.00
#
_symmetry.space_group_name_H-M   'P 1'
#
loop_
_entity.id
_entity.type
_entity.pdbx_description
1 polymer ?
#
loop_
_entity_poly.entity_id
_entity_poly.type
_entity_poly.pdbx_seq_one_letter_code
_entity_poly.pdbx_strand_id
1 'polypeptide(L)'
;MALAAENPAEARPLLNAAMSLRQSGRYPEAAAALVRALERDPHAPDIYSELGWLRFHQADYDGARSAFETAIRIQSLHARAELGLASVYSNLEDKARTLEHLEKYRLLRPDFSGVDYILAWNYMNFGMHKEAEGALIEALRKDVSFTEARLPLAGIYARQGKFDEAWNQYHRVLSYAPGHPVASKMMKVLEGKLSKQPEEIRPPFRVTKPLVMEPVDALASLSDSVRIRVGLGTTATGKQGANNLLRIKSFEGLTVTGKASKKLYASIPPDQAWTVQAEGGKVVLKDPAGTVYGRFAGPILVRPGKREGTVIFDAAAKTKNPFFRWSDRQYRGYIELYPNGSRGIGVVNVVENELYLLGVVPSEVAPQWPYESLKAQAVIARTQVLIRRARGGIHKKEGYHLCDGQHCQAYKGKSIEANTTTRAVIDTEGEILTYRGRPAYTFFHSNCGGWIQASKEVTGWGDSPYLVTKADGDPGKTEAPRDPWDWHLWITGNPPANCNYPGRVRASEFRWMKIIRQKDMTFRVNKDYAVGEIINIIPLRRSPSGNVNGLRIVGSKKTVDVTREHLIRNILGFSSLKSTLFEIEVNRHKNGRVRNYWIYGGGWGHAIGLCQSGAAGLAGKYDKNYREILDFYFPGTNIRRIKYVKKSK
;
A
#
# COMPACT_ATOMS: atom_id res chain seq x y z
N MET A 1 26.01 24.32 8.23
CA MET A 1 26.85 25.28 8.98
C MET A 1 27.93 25.85 8.05
N ALA A 2 28.79 25.03 7.43
CA ALA A 2 29.80 25.51 6.46
C ALA A 2 29.21 26.33 5.28
N LEU A 3 28.17 25.81 4.60
CA LEU A 3 27.48 26.54 3.52
C LEU A 3 26.76 27.84 3.97
N ALA A 4 26.42 27.98 5.25
CA ALA A 4 25.83 29.21 5.78
C ALA A 4 26.87 30.29 6.09
N ALA A 5 28.14 29.90 6.19
CA ALA A 5 29.26 30.83 6.36
C ALA A 5 29.71 31.42 5.01
N GLU A 6 29.46 30.73 3.90
CA GLU A 6 29.82 31.20 2.55
C GLU A 6 28.91 32.31 2.03
N ASN A 7 27.66 32.41 2.51
CA ASN A 7 26.72 33.45 2.08
C ASN A 7 25.83 33.96 3.25
N PRO A 8 26.36 34.81 4.15
CA PRO A 8 25.75 35.13 5.46
C PRO A 8 24.46 35.97 5.40
N ALA A 9 24.15 36.56 4.24
CA ALA A 9 22.95 37.37 4.01
C ALA A 9 21.70 36.53 3.68
N GLU A 10 21.85 35.27 3.28
CA GLU A 10 20.73 34.43 2.84
C GLU A 10 20.14 33.61 4.00
N ALA A 11 18.81 33.59 4.12
CA ALA A 11 18.11 32.78 5.12
C ALA A 11 18.21 31.27 4.81
N ARG A 12 18.32 30.90 3.54
CA ARG A 12 18.13 29.52 3.07
C ARG A 12 19.13 28.49 3.65
N PRO A 13 20.44 28.76 3.72
CA PRO A 13 21.38 27.85 4.37
C PRO A 13 21.08 27.59 5.85
N LEU A 14 20.55 28.60 6.56
CA LEU A 14 20.14 28.47 7.97
C LEU A 14 18.90 27.57 8.11
N LEU A 15 17.93 27.72 7.21
CA LEU A 15 16.74 26.86 7.16
C LEU A 15 17.12 25.38 6.91
N ASN A 16 18.01 25.13 5.96
CA ASN A 16 18.51 23.77 5.67
C ASN A 16 19.29 23.17 6.85
N ALA A 17 20.07 23.99 7.55
CA ALA A 17 20.75 23.58 8.77
C ALA A 17 19.75 23.26 9.89
N ALA A 18 18.72 24.09 10.08
CA ALA A 18 17.69 23.89 11.08
C ALA A 18 16.96 22.55 10.89
N MET A 19 16.56 22.21 9.65
CA MET A 19 15.93 20.92 9.36
C MET A 19 16.86 19.73 9.64
N SER A 20 18.13 19.85 9.29
CA SER A 20 19.12 18.80 9.55
C SER A 20 19.38 18.58 11.05
N LEU A 21 19.45 19.68 11.81
CA LEU A 21 19.58 19.67 13.27
C LEU A 21 18.33 19.08 13.92
N ARG A 22 17.13 19.47 13.47
CA ARG A 22 15.85 18.92 13.94
C ARG A 22 15.80 17.41 13.75
N GLN A 23 16.14 16.90 12.57
CA GLN A 23 16.17 15.46 12.28
C GLN A 23 17.18 14.69 13.15
N SER A 24 18.23 15.37 13.62
CA SER A 24 19.22 14.79 14.54
C SER A 24 18.77 14.86 16.02
N GLY A 25 17.62 15.46 16.32
CA GLY A 25 17.12 15.69 17.68
C GLY A 25 17.73 16.90 18.39
N ARG A 26 18.49 17.73 17.67
CA ARG A 26 19.18 18.94 18.16
C ARG A 26 18.25 20.16 18.09
N TYR A 27 17.14 20.10 18.83
CA TYR A 27 16.07 21.11 18.78
C TYR A 27 16.53 22.51 19.22
N PRO A 28 17.35 22.70 20.28
CA PRO A 28 17.85 24.03 20.64
C PRO A 28 18.65 24.69 19.52
N GLU A 29 19.56 23.95 18.89
CA GLU A 29 20.37 24.50 17.80
C GLU A 29 19.55 24.73 16.53
N ALA A 30 18.56 23.87 16.26
CA ALA A 30 17.61 24.09 15.17
C ALA A 30 16.81 25.39 15.38
N ALA A 31 16.33 25.64 16.61
CA ALA A 31 15.56 26.84 16.93
C ALA A 31 16.42 28.10 16.79
N ALA A 32 17.67 28.07 17.27
CA ALA A 32 18.62 29.16 17.11
C ALA A 32 18.90 29.47 15.62
N ALA A 33 18.99 28.44 14.77
CA ALA A 33 19.16 28.63 13.33
C ALA A 33 17.91 29.28 12.69
N LEU A 34 16.70 28.93 13.10
CA LEU A 34 15.47 29.58 12.62
C LEU A 34 15.34 31.03 13.09
N VAL A 35 15.73 31.34 14.34
CA VAL A 35 15.76 32.74 14.83
C VAL A 35 16.68 33.58 13.97
N ARG A 36 17.89 33.08 13.67
CA ARG A 36 18.80 33.76 12.74
C ARG A 36 18.22 33.87 11.32
N ALA A 37 17.47 32.88 10.86
CA ALA A 37 16.79 32.98 9.57
C ALA A 37 15.74 34.11 9.56
N LEU A 38 14.99 34.29 10.66
CA LEU A 38 14.02 35.38 10.83
C LEU A 38 14.65 36.78 10.87
N GLU A 39 15.90 36.92 11.35
CA GLU A 39 16.63 38.19 11.25
C GLU A 39 16.82 38.64 9.79
N ARG A 40 16.81 37.70 8.84
CA ARG A 40 17.00 37.94 7.40
C ARG A 40 15.67 37.98 6.65
N ASP A 41 14.69 37.23 7.10
CA ASP A 41 13.33 37.18 6.54
C ASP A 41 12.27 37.23 7.65
N PRO A 42 11.97 38.43 8.18
CA PRO A 42 11.09 38.61 9.35
C PRO A 42 9.61 38.40 9.05
N HIS A 43 9.22 38.25 7.78
CA HIS A 43 7.83 38.11 7.33
C HIS A 43 7.50 36.72 6.79
N ALA A 44 8.35 35.72 7.03
CA ALA A 44 8.10 34.35 6.60
C ALA A 44 7.26 33.54 7.61
N PRO A 45 5.97 33.26 7.33
CA PRO A 45 5.10 32.58 8.28
C PRO A 45 5.53 31.13 8.56
N ASP A 46 6.06 30.43 7.56
CA ASP A 46 6.55 29.05 7.70
C ASP A 46 7.70 28.96 8.72
N ILE A 47 8.59 29.95 8.77
CA ILE A 47 9.71 29.98 9.72
C ILE A 47 9.19 30.12 11.16
N TYR A 48 8.22 31.01 11.38
CA TYR A 48 7.56 31.13 12.70
C TYR A 48 6.80 29.86 13.08
N SER A 49 6.10 29.22 12.14
CA SER A 49 5.42 27.96 12.41
C SER A 49 6.40 26.88 12.85
N GLU A 50 7.55 26.74 12.17
CA GLU A 50 8.54 25.73 12.55
C GLU A 50 9.25 26.07 13.86
N LEU A 51 9.50 27.34 14.13
CA LEU A 51 10.01 27.78 15.43
C LEU A 51 9.02 27.42 16.56
N GLY A 52 7.72 27.61 16.31
CA GLY A 52 6.66 27.22 17.22
C GLY A 52 6.68 25.72 17.53
N TRP A 53 6.83 24.87 16.51
CA TRP A 53 6.94 23.41 16.69
C TRP A 53 8.18 23.01 17.49
N LEU A 54 9.34 23.62 17.21
CA LEU A 54 10.57 23.36 17.97
C LEU A 54 10.41 23.73 19.46
N ARG A 55 9.83 24.91 19.75
CA ARG A 55 9.54 25.35 21.12
C ARG A 55 8.52 24.44 21.81
N PHE A 56 7.48 24.03 21.09
CA PHE A 56 6.49 23.07 21.60
C PHE A 56 7.15 21.74 22.02
N HIS A 57 8.08 21.21 21.22
CA HIS A 57 8.80 19.98 21.57
C HIS A 57 9.75 20.15 22.76
N GLN A 58 10.17 21.38 23.07
CA GLN A 58 10.93 21.74 24.26
C GLN A 58 10.04 22.06 25.47
N ALA A 59 8.72 21.92 25.32
CA ALA A 59 7.70 22.29 26.31
C ALA A 59 7.68 23.79 26.68
N ASP A 60 8.22 24.66 25.81
CA ASP A 60 8.03 26.10 25.86
C ASP A 60 6.71 26.46 25.16
N TYR A 61 5.60 26.31 25.88
CA TYR A 61 4.26 26.49 25.32
C TYR A 61 3.91 27.96 25.07
N ASP A 62 4.41 28.90 25.87
CA ASP A 62 4.18 30.33 25.66
C ASP A 62 4.94 30.84 24.44
N GLY A 63 6.23 30.46 24.32
CA GLY A 63 7.02 30.80 23.14
C GLY A 63 6.51 30.11 21.88
N ALA A 64 5.98 28.88 21.98
CA ALA A 64 5.33 28.20 20.87
C ALA A 64 4.05 28.91 20.44
N ARG A 65 3.16 29.26 21.38
CA ARG A 65 1.91 30.00 21.12
C ARG A 65 2.20 31.30 20.38
N SER A 66 3.12 32.12 20.91
CA SER A 66 3.49 33.41 20.32
C SER A 66 4.02 33.28 18.89
N ALA A 67 4.81 32.24 18.61
CA ALA A 67 5.33 31.97 17.27
C ALA A 67 4.20 31.57 16.30
N PHE A 68 3.30 30.65 16.70
CA PHE A 68 2.18 30.25 15.86
C PHE A 68 1.18 31.38 15.60
N GLU A 69 0.85 32.19 16.62
CA GLU A 69 0.00 33.37 16.46
C GLU A 69 0.61 34.38 15.48
N THR A 70 1.94 34.54 15.52
CA THR A 70 2.65 35.40 14.57
C THR A 70 2.61 34.84 13.15
N ALA A 71 2.80 33.52 12.98
CA ALA A 71 2.64 32.87 11.68
C ALA A 71 1.23 33.09 11.09
N ILE A 72 0.18 32.94 11.90
CA ILE A 72 -1.21 33.14 11.48
C ILE A 72 -1.52 34.61 11.20
N ARG A 73 -0.94 35.55 11.96
CA ARG A 73 -1.10 36.98 11.69
C ARG A 73 -0.48 37.41 10.36
N ILE A 74 0.64 36.79 9.96
CA ILE A 74 1.28 37.00 8.67
C ILE A 74 0.50 36.29 7.55
N GLN A 75 0.07 35.05 7.79
CA GLN A 75 -0.74 34.25 6.87
C GLN A 75 -1.94 33.64 7.60
N SER A 76 -3.11 34.26 7.44
CA SER A 76 -4.34 33.89 8.18
C SER A 76 -4.79 32.44 7.98
N LEU A 77 -4.42 31.81 6.86
CA LEU A 77 -4.78 30.44 6.51
C LEU A 77 -3.56 29.50 6.57
N HIS A 78 -2.84 29.50 7.70
CA HIS A 78 -1.63 28.70 7.89
C HIS A 78 -1.90 27.37 8.62
N ALA A 79 -2.17 26.31 7.85
CA ALA A 79 -2.63 25.02 8.37
C ALA A 79 -1.72 24.41 9.46
N ARG A 80 -0.40 24.48 9.27
CA ARG A 80 0.54 23.88 10.21
C ARG A 80 0.68 24.66 11.53
N ALA A 81 0.35 25.96 11.51
CA ALA A 81 0.33 26.80 12.70
C ALA A 81 -0.98 26.63 13.49
N GLU A 82 -2.11 26.47 12.78
CA GLU A 82 -3.40 26.09 13.38
C GLU A 82 -3.29 24.75 14.14
N LEU A 83 -2.67 23.74 13.52
CA LEU A 83 -2.38 22.48 14.20
C LEU A 83 -1.44 22.67 15.42
N GLY A 84 -0.47 23.59 15.30
CA GLY A 84 0.45 23.97 16.37
C GLY A 84 -0.27 24.56 17.58
N LEU A 85 -1.13 25.56 17.37
CA LEU A 85 -1.95 26.17 18.43
C LEU A 85 -2.89 25.16 19.08
N ALA A 86 -3.58 24.35 18.27
CA ALA A 86 -4.38 23.25 18.78
C ALA A 86 -3.57 22.31 19.70
N SER A 87 -2.34 21.99 19.30
CA SER A 87 -1.45 21.12 20.09
C SER A 87 -1.00 21.77 21.39
N VAL A 88 -0.71 23.08 21.37
CA VAL A 88 -0.39 23.86 22.58
C VAL A 88 -1.58 23.85 23.54
N TYR A 89 -2.77 24.25 23.09
CA TYR A 89 -3.97 24.31 23.94
C TYR A 89 -4.40 22.93 24.45
N SER A 90 -4.20 21.88 23.66
CA SER A 90 -4.44 20.50 24.08
C SER A 90 -3.57 20.10 25.27
N ASN A 91 -2.29 20.51 25.29
CA ASN A 91 -1.39 20.24 26.42
C ASN A 91 -1.62 21.16 27.61
N LEU A 92 -2.31 22.30 27.41
CA LEU A 92 -2.80 23.17 28.48
C LEU A 92 -4.21 22.78 28.97
N GLU A 93 -4.78 21.69 28.43
CA GLU A 93 -6.13 21.21 28.74
C GLU A 93 -7.25 22.21 28.42
N ASP A 94 -6.97 23.22 27.58
CA ASP A 94 -7.96 24.19 27.11
C ASP A 94 -8.77 23.58 25.96
N LYS A 95 -9.86 22.92 26.33
CA LYS A 95 -10.77 22.23 25.41
C LYS A 95 -11.32 23.16 24.31
N ALA A 96 -11.76 24.37 24.66
CA ALA A 96 -12.46 25.24 23.72
C ALA A 96 -11.54 25.70 22.59
N ARG A 97 -10.36 26.23 22.94
CA ARG A 97 -9.38 26.68 21.94
C ARG A 97 -8.77 25.53 21.17
N THR A 98 -8.57 24.36 21.80
CA THR A 98 -8.12 23.16 21.09
C THR A 98 -9.04 22.80 19.93
N LEU A 99 -10.36 22.74 20.18
CA LEU A 99 -11.32 22.34 19.16
C LEU A 99 -11.50 23.41 18.08
N GLU A 100 -11.47 24.69 18.45
CA GLU A 100 -11.53 25.80 17.49
C GLU A 100 -10.42 25.70 16.44
N HIS A 101 -9.16 25.56 16.87
CA HIS A 101 -8.01 25.48 15.97
C HIS A 101 -7.96 24.16 15.19
N LEU A 102 -8.42 23.04 15.76
CA LEU A 102 -8.52 21.78 15.02
C LEU A 102 -9.57 21.81 13.91
N GLU A 103 -10.72 22.47 14.14
CA GLU A 103 -11.72 22.63 13.07
C GLU A 103 -11.21 23.57 11.96
N LYS A 104 -10.49 24.64 12.29
CA LYS A 104 -9.78 25.46 11.27
C LYS A 104 -8.77 24.62 10.48
N TYR A 105 -7.96 23.81 11.16
CA TYR A 105 -7.03 22.90 10.48
C TYR A 105 -7.77 21.89 9.58
N ARG A 106 -8.93 21.39 10.01
CA ARG A 106 -9.77 20.49 9.23
C ARG A 106 -10.32 21.14 7.97
N LEU A 107 -10.73 22.41 8.05
CA LEU A 107 -11.17 23.19 6.88
C LEU A 107 -10.04 23.42 5.89
N LEU A 108 -8.80 23.62 6.37
CA LEU A 108 -7.62 23.78 5.52
C LEU A 108 -7.11 22.46 4.92
N ARG A 109 -7.44 21.32 5.54
CA ARG A 109 -7.02 19.97 5.11
C ARG A 109 -8.18 18.98 5.13
N PRO A 110 -9.27 19.22 4.38
CA PRO A 110 -10.51 18.45 4.50
C PRO A 110 -10.34 16.97 4.11
N ASP A 111 -9.45 16.66 3.17
CA ASP A 111 -9.23 15.29 2.69
C ASP A 111 -8.15 14.51 3.48
N PHE A 112 -7.49 15.15 4.44
CA PHE A 112 -6.41 14.53 5.19
C PHE A 112 -6.94 13.74 6.38
N SER A 113 -6.90 12.40 6.31
CA SER A 113 -7.40 11.52 7.40
C SER A 113 -6.76 11.78 8.78
N GLY A 114 -5.57 12.38 8.77
CA GLY A 114 -4.83 12.75 9.96
C GLY A 114 -5.55 13.73 10.88
N VAL A 115 -6.27 14.72 10.32
CA VAL A 115 -6.95 15.72 11.15
C VAL A 115 -8.08 15.11 11.97
N ASP A 116 -8.89 14.23 11.38
CA ASP A 116 -9.99 13.59 12.12
C ASP A 116 -9.45 12.61 13.18
N TYR A 117 -8.29 11.99 12.93
CA TYR A 117 -7.63 11.18 13.96
C TYR A 117 -7.09 12.01 15.13
N ILE A 118 -6.53 13.19 14.87
CA ILE A 118 -6.08 14.12 15.91
C ILE A 118 -7.28 14.66 16.70
N LEU A 119 -8.38 15.01 16.03
CA LEU A 119 -9.65 15.38 16.68
C LEU A 119 -10.16 14.25 17.58
N ALA A 120 -10.24 13.02 17.06
CA ALA A 120 -10.65 11.85 17.84
C ALA A 120 -9.78 11.64 19.08
N TRP A 121 -8.46 11.81 18.97
CA TRP A 121 -7.57 11.73 20.12
C TRP A 121 -7.94 12.79 21.16
N ASN A 122 -8.06 14.04 20.76
CA ASN A 122 -8.42 15.12 21.68
C ASN A 122 -9.79 14.90 22.32
N TYR A 123 -10.80 14.49 21.55
CA TYR A 123 -12.09 14.08 22.10
C TYR A 123 -11.99 12.97 23.14
N MET A 124 -11.18 11.94 22.89
CA MET A 124 -10.94 10.89 23.89
C MET A 124 -10.26 11.44 25.16
N ASN A 125 -9.29 12.34 25.03
CA ASN A 125 -8.62 12.96 26.19
C ASN A 125 -9.62 13.80 27.03
N PHE A 126 -10.59 14.45 26.37
CA PHE A 126 -11.63 15.25 27.02
C PHE A 126 -12.89 14.46 27.40
N GLY A 127 -12.87 13.12 27.34
CA GLY A 127 -14.02 12.26 27.69
C GLY A 127 -15.19 12.27 26.69
N MET A 128 -15.04 12.90 25.53
CA MET A 128 -16.05 13.04 24.48
C MET A 128 -16.10 11.80 23.57
N HIS A 129 -16.54 10.67 24.10
CA HIS A 129 -16.45 9.38 23.39
C HIS A 129 -17.35 9.28 22.14
N LYS A 130 -18.49 9.97 22.11
CA LYS A 130 -19.42 9.95 20.97
C LYS A 130 -18.84 10.70 19.76
N GLU A 131 -18.24 11.85 20.02
CA GLU A 131 -17.57 12.69 19.04
C GLU A 131 -16.28 12.03 18.54
N ALA A 132 -15.55 11.37 19.46
CA ALA A 132 -14.40 10.54 19.09
C ALA A 132 -14.79 9.40 18.13
N GLU A 133 -15.92 8.72 18.37
CA GLU A 133 -16.43 7.69 17.45
C GLU A 133 -16.65 8.24 16.04
N GLY A 134 -17.35 9.37 15.92
CA GLY A 134 -17.61 10.03 14.64
C GLY A 134 -16.33 10.44 13.91
N ALA A 135 -15.38 11.04 14.62
CA ALA A 135 -14.10 11.46 14.05
C ALA A 135 -13.23 10.26 13.61
N LEU A 136 -13.25 9.13 14.33
CA LEU A 136 -12.56 7.90 13.91
C LEU A 136 -13.19 7.26 12.67
N ILE A 137 -14.52 7.26 12.58
CA ILE A 137 -15.23 6.78 11.38
C ILE A 137 -14.83 7.63 10.18
N GLU A 138 -14.78 8.95 10.34
CA GLU A 138 -14.39 9.87 9.28
C GLU A 138 -12.93 9.70 8.85
N ALA A 139 -12.00 9.54 9.80
CA ALA A 139 -10.62 9.20 9.51
C ALA A 139 -10.51 7.92 8.67
N LEU A 140 -11.30 6.88 9.00
CA LEU A 140 -11.33 5.61 8.30
C LEU A 140 -12.06 5.66 6.95
N ARG A 141 -12.97 6.61 6.76
CA ARG A 141 -13.61 6.91 5.47
C ARG A 141 -12.57 7.49 4.49
N LYS A 142 -11.75 8.43 4.96
CA LYS A 142 -10.65 9.06 4.20
C LYS A 142 -9.46 8.12 4.00
N ASP A 143 -9.17 7.27 4.98
CA ASP A 143 -8.12 6.26 4.92
C ASP A 143 -8.53 4.92 5.54
N VAL A 144 -9.00 4.01 4.70
CA VAL A 144 -9.39 2.65 5.12
C VAL A 144 -8.22 1.80 5.65
N SER A 145 -6.98 2.21 5.40
CA SER A 145 -5.77 1.51 5.86
C SER A 145 -5.22 2.05 7.18
N PHE A 146 -5.84 3.11 7.75
CA PHE A 146 -5.40 3.76 8.98
C PHE A 146 -5.64 2.87 10.22
N THR A 147 -4.71 1.94 10.45
CA THR A 147 -4.86 0.85 11.41
C THR A 147 -4.92 1.39 12.85
N GLU A 148 -4.18 2.46 13.11
CA GLU A 148 -4.08 3.15 14.39
C GLU A 148 -5.40 3.82 14.81
N ALA A 149 -6.28 4.16 13.86
CA ALA A 149 -7.64 4.65 14.13
C ALA A 149 -8.64 3.53 14.45
N ARG A 150 -8.40 2.29 13.97
CA ARG A 150 -9.30 1.15 14.22
C ARG A 150 -9.27 0.67 15.66
N LEU A 151 -8.10 0.70 16.31
CA LEU A 151 -7.94 0.25 17.69
C LEU A 151 -8.79 1.05 18.70
N PRO A 152 -8.71 2.40 18.76
CA PRO A 152 -9.56 3.17 19.66
C PRO A 152 -11.04 3.01 19.31
N LEU A 153 -11.40 2.92 18.02
CA LEU A 153 -12.79 2.69 17.60
C LEU A 153 -13.33 1.35 18.10
N ALA A 154 -12.55 0.27 17.96
CA ALA A 154 -12.89 -1.04 18.50
C ALA A 154 -13.04 -1.01 20.03
N GLY A 155 -12.19 -0.25 20.71
CA GLY A 155 -12.27 -0.04 22.15
C GLY A 155 -13.53 0.73 22.58
N ILE A 156 -13.96 1.73 21.81
CA ILE A 156 -15.21 2.46 22.03
C ILE A 156 -16.40 1.52 21.88
N TYR A 157 -16.47 0.75 20.78
CA TYR A 157 -17.54 -0.23 20.57
C TYR A 157 -17.61 -1.28 21.68
N ALA A 158 -16.46 -1.80 22.12
CA ALA A 158 -16.43 -2.78 23.21
C ALA A 158 -16.96 -2.20 24.54
N ARG A 159 -16.69 -0.92 24.84
CA ARG A 159 -17.24 -0.25 26.03
C ARG A 159 -18.74 0.01 25.93
N GLN A 160 -19.25 0.21 24.72
CA GLN A 160 -20.69 0.39 24.45
C GLN A 160 -21.46 -0.95 24.38
N GLY A 161 -20.80 -2.10 24.55
CA GLY A 161 -21.42 -3.42 24.40
C GLY A 161 -21.64 -3.86 22.95
N LYS A 162 -21.15 -3.09 21.96
CA LYS A 162 -21.20 -3.39 20.52
C LYS A 162 -20.08 -4.38 20.13
N PHE A 163 -20.19 -5.62 20.61
CA PHE A 163 -19.09 -6.60 20.52
C PHE A 163 -18.82 -7.07 19.09
N ASP A 164 -19.84 -7.21 18.25
CA ASP A 164 -19.69 -7.63 16.86
C ASP A 164 -18.91 -6.59 16.04
N GLU A 165 -19.23 -5.31 16.23
CA GLU A 165 -18.54 -4.18 15.60
C GLU A 165 -17.10 -4.06 16.10
N ALA A 166 -16.89 -4.21 17.42
CA ALA A 166 -15.55 -4.23 18.01
C ALA A 166 -14.70 -5.35 17.42
N TRP A 167 -15.23 -6.57 17.36
CA TRP A 167 -14.57 -7.73 16.78
C TRP A 167 -14.24 -7.50 15.30
N ASN A 168 -15.16 -6.94 14.53
CA ASN A 168 -14.94 -6.60 13.12
C ASN A 168 -13.78 -5.59 12.94
N GLN A 169 -13.68 -4.57 13.81
CA GLN A 169 -12.56 -3.63 13.75
C GLN A 169 -11.22 -4.28 14.13
N TYR A 170 -11.17 -5.12 15.17
CA TYR A 170 -9.96 -5.87 15.51
C TYR A 170 -9.56 -6.86 14.42
N HIS A 171 -10.51 -7.53 13.78
CA HIS A 171 -10.27 -8.39 12.62
C HIS A 171 -9.62 -7.59 11.48
N ARG A 172 -10.11 -6.37 11.20
CA ARG A 172 -9.48 -5.48 10.21
C ARG A 172 -8.07 -5.07 10.61
N VAL A 173 -7.79 -4.81 11.88
CA VAL A 173 -6.40 -4.57 12.34
C VAL A 173 -5.51 -5.76 12.01
N LEU A 174 -5.95 -6.99 12.29
CA LEU A 174 -5.16 -8.20 12.00
C LEU A 174 -4.98 -8.47 10.51
N SER A 175 -5.85 -7.95 9.65
CA SER A 175 -5.64 -8.04 8.20
C SER A 175 -4.45 -7.21 7.70
N TYR A 176 -4.12 -6.10 8.37
CA TYR A 176 -2.96 -5.26 8.06
C TYR A 176 -1.74 -5.56 8.95
N ALA A 177 -1.97 -6.02 10.17
CA ALA A 177 -0.96 -6.35 11.16
C ALA A 177 -1.29 -7.69 11.85
N PRO A 178 -1.04 -8.84 11.19
CA PRO A 178 -1.45 -10.17 11.70
C PRO A 178 -0.92 -10.53 13.08
N GLY A 179 0.21 -9.94 13.48
CA GLY A 179 0.83 -10.15 14.80
C GLY A 179 0.54 -9.05 15.82
N HIS A 180 -0.51 -8.25 15.65
CA HIS A 180 -0.80 -7.14 16.56
C HIS A 180 -1.31 -7.66 17.92
N PRO A 181 -0.57 -7.46 19.03
CA PRO A 181 -0.84 -8.14 20.31
C PRO A 181 -2.20 -7.80 20.90
N VAL A 182 -2.59 -6.52 20.89
CA VAL A 182 -3.88 -6.07 21.42
C VAL A 182 -5.04 -6.66 20.60
N ALA A 183 -5.03 -6.50 19.28
CA ALA A 183 -6.09 -7.04 18.44
C ALA A 183 -6.20 -8.57 18.55
N SER A 184 -5.08 -9.32 18.54
CA SER A 184 -5.11 -10.78 18.71
C SER A 184 -5.71 -11.20 20.06
N LYS A 185 -5.35 -10.50 21.15
CA LYS A 185 -5.93 -10.75 22.48
C LYS A 185 -7.43 -10.43 22.49
N MET A 186 -7.81 -9.26 21.98
CA MET A 186 -9.19 -8.80 22.03
C MET A 186 -10.13 -9.64 21.17
N MET A 187 -9.68 -10.16 20.03
CA MET A 187 -10.45 -11.10 19.22
C MET A 187 -10.90 -12.32 20.03
N LYS A 188 -9.97 -12.96 20.76
CA LYS A 188 -10.27 -14.11 21.63
C LYS A 188 -11.19 -13.75 22.79
N VAL A 189 -10.98 -12.58 23.41
CA VAL A 189 -11.81 -12.10 24.53
C VAL A 189 -13.25 -11.84 24.09
N LEU A 190 -13.44 -11.38 22.85
CA LEU A 190 -14.76 -11.04 22.33
C LEU A 190 -15.53 -12.23 21.76
N GLU A 191 -14.86 -13.33 21.36
CA GLU A 191 -15.51 -14.52 20.76
C GLU A 191 -16.69 -15.06 21.58
N GLY A 192 -16.55 -15.13 22.92
CA GLY A 192 -17.63 -15.59 23.81
C GLY A 192 -18.74 -14.57 24.07
N LYS A 193 -18.65 -13.36 23.48
CA LYS A 193 -19.59 -12.25 23.66
C LYS A 193 -20.26 -11.81 22.35
N LEU A 194 -19.95 -12.47 21.24
CA LEU A 194 -20.53 -12.13 19.94
C LEU A 194 -22.00 -12.51 19.90
N SER A 195 -22.83 -11.64 19.31
CA SER A 195 -24.25 -11.95 19.08
C SER A 195 -24.45 -12.78 17.81
N LYS A 196 -23.43 -12.80 16.94
CA LYS A 196 -23.42 -13.42 15.61
C LYS A 196 -22.16 -14.26 15.43
N GLN A 197 -22.26 -15.29 14.60
CA GLN A 197 -21.07 -16.02 14.17
C GLN A 197 -20.14 -15.09 13.36
N PRO A 198 -18.81 -15.27 13.40
CA PRO A 198 -17.87 -14.48 12.61
C PRO A 198 -18.23 -14.34 11.12
N GLU A 199 -18.80 -15.39 10.53
CA GLU A 199 -19.26 -15.44 9.14
C GLU A 199 -20.50 -14.57 8.89
N GLU A 200 -21.32 -14.28 9.91
CA GLU A 200 -22.47 -13.39 9.81
C GLU A 200 -22.06 -11.92 10.02
N ILE A 201 -21.05 -11.67 10.86
CA ILE A 201 -20.45 -10.34 11.04
C ILE A 201 -19.71 -9.91 9.76
N ARG A 202 -19.04 -10.87 9.11
CA ARG A 202 -18.33 -10.66 7.83
C ARG A 202 -18.76 -11.72 6.81
N PRO A 203 -19.93 -11.55 6.17
CA PRO A 203 -20.43 -12.45 5.16
C PRO A 203 -19.39 -12.70 4.06
N PRO A 204 -19.10 -13.97 3.72
CA PRO A 204 -18.18 -14.24 2.63
C PRO A 204 -18.80 -13.78 1.31
N PHE A 205 -17.99 -13.15 0.46
CA PHE A 205 -18.44 -12.79 -0.88
C PHE A 205 -18.73 -14.06 -1.70
N ARG A 206 -19.91 -14.15 -2.32
CA ARG A 206 -20.35 -15.31 -3.11
C ARG A 206 -20.56 -14.94 -4.58
N VAL A 207 -20.08 -15.80 -5.48
CA VAL A 207 -20.36 -15.71 -6.92
C VAL A 207 -21.57 -16.61 -7.22
N THR A 208 -22.74 -15.99 -7.28
CA THR A 208 -24.03 -16.68 -7.49
C THR A 208 -24.47 -16.70 -8.96
N LYS A 209 -23.93 -15.79 -9.77
CA LYS A 209 -24.22 -15.68 -11.21
C LYS A 209 -22.92 -15.45 -11.99
N PRO A 210 -22.86 -15.86 -13.28
CA PRO A 210 -21.75 -15.52 -14.15
C PRO A 210 -21.57 -14.00 -14.25
N LEU A 211 -20.33 -13.52 -14.23
CA LEU A 211 -20.03 -12.14 -14.62
C LEU A 211 -20.30 -11.98 -16.11
N VAL A 212 -21.27 -11.12 -16.44
CA VAL A 212 -21.60 -10.74 -17.82
C VAL A 212 -20.79 -9.50 -18.17
N MET A 213 -19.95 -9.63 -19.20
CA MET A 213 -19.19 -8.53 -19.80
C MET A 213 -19.84 -8.18 -21.13
N GLU A 214 -19.71 -6.94 -21.59
CA GLU A 214 -20.08 -6.63 -22.97
C GLU A 214 -19.23 -7.50 -23.91
N PRO A 215 -19.84 -8.09 -24.96
CA PRO A 215 -19.08 -8.86 -25.93
C PRO A 215 -18.04 -7.94 -26.57
N VAL A 216 -16.80 -8.39 -26.54
CA VAL A 216 -15.72 -7.78 -27.31
C VAL A 216 -15.22 -8.86 -28.25
N ASP A 217 -15.47 -8.71 -29.56
CA ASP A 217 -15.17 -9.74 -30.56
C ASP A 217 -13.70 -10.20 -30.49
N ALA A 218 -12.80 -9.30 -30.08
CA ALA A 218 -11.38 -9.58 -29.89
C ALA A 218 -11.06 -10.50 -28.69
N LEU A 219 -11.96 -10.68 -27.72
CA LEU A 219 -11.71 -11.59 -26.57
C LEU A 219 -11.49 -13.03 -27.03
N ALA A 220 -12.17 -13.46 -28.08
CA ALA A 220 -11.98 -14.79 -28.66
C ALA A 220 -10.57 -14.93 -29.28
N SER A 221 -10.06 -13.86 -29.91
CA SER A 221 -8.73 -13.86 -30.56
C SER A 221 -7.56 -13.68 -29.60
N LEU A 222 -7.75 -13.06 -28.43
CA LEU A 222 -6.71 -12.91 -27.38
C LEU A 222 -6.14 -14.24 -26.85
N SER A 223 -6.89 -15.34 -27.02
CA SER A 223 -6.66 -16.62 -26.37
C SER A 223 -5.51 -17.47 -26.97
N ASP A 224 -4.69 -16.89 -27.85
CA ASP A 224 -3.55 -17.54 -28.48
C ASP A 224 -2.18 -16.98 -28.02
N SER A 225 -2.17 -16.22 -26.91
CA SER A 225 -0.95 -15.71 -26.28
C SER A 225 -0.18 -16.75 -25.47
N VAL A 226 0.99 -16.36 -24.94
CA VAL A 226 1.83 -17.26 -24.14
C VAL A 226 1.14 -17.66 -22.83
N ARG A 227 1.13 -18.96 -22.52
CA ARG A 227 0.63 -19.43 -21.22
C ARG A 227 1.57 -19.12 -20.09
N ILE A 228 0.99 -18.66 -18.99
CA ILE A 228 1.67 -18.37 -17.74
C ILE A 228 1.11 -19.25 -16.61
N ARG A 229 1.88 -19.37 -15.54
CA ARG A 229 1.56 -20.17 -14.36
C ARG A 229 1.59 -19.22 -13.17
N VAL A 230 0.44 -19.05 -12.52
CA VAL A 230 0.27 -18.12 -11.39
C VAL A 230 -0.05 -18.94 -10.14
N GLY A 231 0.81 -18.87 -9.14
CA GLY A 231 0.54 -19.44 -7.82
C GLY A 231 -0.57 -18.64 -7.13
N LEU A 232 -1.63 -19.32 -6.69
CA LEU A 232 -2.76 -18.69 -5.99
C LEU A 232 -2.66 -18.89 -4.47
N GLY A 233 -3.25 -17.96 -3.71
CA GLY A 233 -3.27 -18.00 -2.26
C GLY A 233 -1.87 -17.87 -1.65
N THR A 234 -1.07 -16.97 -2.21
CA THR A 234 0.31 -16.73 -1.77
C THR A 234 0.41 -15.76 -0.60
N THR A 235 1.54 -15.82 0.11
CA THR A 235 1.90 -14.88 1.18
C THR A 235 2.56 -13.63 0.59
N ALA A 236 2.89 -12.65 1.44
CA ALA A 236 3.62 -11.45 1.02
C ALA A 236 4.99 -11.73 0.36
N THR A 237 5.57 -12.93 0.52
CA THR A 237 6.81 -13.35 -0.14
C THR A 237 6.56 -14.13 -1.43
N GLY A 238 5.31 -14.21 -1.89
CA GLY A 238 4.89 -14.92 -3.08
C GLY A 238 4.91 -16.44 -2.97
N LYS A 239 5.16 -17.00 -1.77
CA LYS A 239 5.06 -18.46 -1.51
C LYS A 239 3.63 -18.85 -1.18
N GLN A 240 3.18 -20.04 -1.57
CA GLN A 240 1.82 -20.49 -1.25
C GLN A 240 1.62 -20.67 0.26
N GLY A 241 0.46 -20.24 0.76
CA GLY A 241 0.00 -20.54 2.11
C GLY A 241 -0.40 -22.00 2.29
N ALA A 242 -0.78 -22.37 3.52
CA ALA A 242 -1.26 -23.71 3.82
C ALA A 242 -2.71 -23.90 3.34
N ASN A 243 -2.94 -24.82 2.40
CA ASN A 243 -4.26 -25.16 1.86
C ASN A 243 -4.63 -26.59 2.24
N ASN A 244 -5.49 -26.78 3.23
CA ASN A 244 -6.00 -28.11 3.61
C ASN A 244 -7.27 -28.49 2.83
N LEU A 245 -8.05 -27.50 2.41
CA LEU A 245 -9.37 -27.69 1.83
C LEU A 245 -9.68 -26.59 0.83
N LEU A 246 -10.19 -26.97 -0.33
CA LEU A 246 -10.71 -26.11 -1.38
C LEU A 246 -12.08 -26.64 -1.82
N ARG A 247 -12.96 -25.75 -2.27
CA ARG A 247 -14.22 -26.12 -2.91
C ARG A 247 -14.21 -25.55 -4.32
N ILE A 248 -14.43 -26.40 -5.32
CA ILE A 248 -14.34 -26.03 -6.74
C ILE A 248 -15.67 -26.24 -7.44
N LYS A 249 -16.07 -25.27 -8.27
CA LYS A 249 -17.24 -25.36 -9.15
C LYS A 249 -17.01 -24.59 -10.45
N SER A 250 -17.99 -24.64 -11.34
CA SER A 250 -18.05 -23.83 -12.56
C SER A 250 -19.49 -23.74 -13.04
N PHE A 251 -19.89 -22.59 -13.60
CA PHE A 251 -21.19 -22.48 -14.27
C PHE A 251 -21.26 -23.29 -15.56
N GLU A 252 -20.12 -23.72 -16.10
CA GLU A 252 -20.02 -24.52 -17.34
C GLU A 252 -19.73 -26.01 -17.07
N GLY A 253 -19.64 -26.40 -15.79
CA GLY A 253 -19.11 -27.70 -15.39
C GLY A 253 -17.58 -27.78 -15.45
N LEU A 254 -16.98 -28.81 -14.84
CA LEU A 254 -15.54 -29.02 -14.84
C LEU A 254 -15.18 -30.44 -15.31
N THR A 255 -13.99 -30.58 -15.88
CA THR A 255 -13.34 -31.89 -16.08
C THR A 255 -12.07 -31.95 -15.25
N VAL A 256 -11.83 -33.10 -14.60
CA VAL A 256 -10.63 -33.35 -13.80
C VAL A 256 -9.81 -34.46 -14.45
N THR A 257 -8.59 -34.11 -14.84
CA THR A 257 -7.68 -35.02 -15.58
C THR A 257 -6.32 -35.12 -14.91
N GLY A 258 -5.64 -36.26 -15.07
CA GLY A 258 -4.23 -36.38 -14.64
C GLY A 258 -3.30 -35.58 -15.53
N LYS A 259 -2.38 -34.81 -14.96
CA LYS A 259 -1.46 -33.99 -15.76
C LYS A 259 -0.55 -34.83 -16.67
N ALA A 260 0.03 -35.88 -16.11
CA ALA A 260 0.92 -36.82 -16.82
C ALA A 260 0.12 -37.87 -17.60
N SER A 261 -0.80 -38.58 -16.92
CA SER A 261 -1.55 -39.70 -17.50
C SER A 261 -2.60 -39.30 -18.52
N LYS A 262 -3.04 -38.02 -18.54
CA LYS A 262 -4.19 -37.52 -19.32
C LYS A 262 -5.54 -38.20 -19.03
N LYS A 263 -5.58 -39.21 -18.15
CA LYS A 263 -6.79 -39.92 -17.74
C LYS A 263 -7.82 -38.93 -17.17
N LEU A 264 -9.06 -39.04 -17.62
CA LEU A 264 -10.22 -38.38 -17.04
C LEU A 264 -10.64 -39.11 -15.76
N TYR A 265 -10.74 -38.39 -14.65
CA TYR A 265 -11.12 -38.93 -13.34
C TYR A 265 -12.53 -38.53 -12.93
N ALA A 266 -12.98 -37.33 -13.30
CA ALA A 266 -14.31 -36.84 -12.98
C ALA A 266 -14.78 -35.79 -13.98
N SER A 267 -16.09 -35.75 -14.19
CA SER A 267 -16.81 -34.66 -14.86
C SER A 267 -17.78 -34.07 -13.84
N ILE A 268 -17.49 -32.86 -13.38
CA ILE A 268 -18.28 -32.13 -12.39
C ILE A 268 -19.40 -31.38 -13.12
N PRO A 269 -20.68 -31.62 -12.78
CA PRO A 269 -21.82 -30.90 -13.33
C PRO A 269 -21.74 -29.37 -13.12
N PRO A 270 -22.40 -28.59 -13.98
CA PRO A 270 -22.59 -27.16 -13.80
C PRO A 270 -23.11 -26.79 -12.40
N ASP A 271 -22.56 -25.73 -11.83
CA ASP A 271 -22.86 -25.14 -10.51
C ASP A 271 -22.80 -26.12 -9.32
N GLN A 272 -22.21 -27.30 -9.49
CA GLN A 272 -22.02 -28.25 -8.40
C GLN A 272 -20.63 -28.09 -7.75
N ALA A 273 -20.61 -27.72 -6.47
CA ALA A 273 -19.36 -27.53 -5.72
C ALA A 273 -18.80 -28.83 -5.15
N TRP A 274 -17.66 -29.26 -5.68
CA TRP A 274 -16.92 -30.43 -5.20
C TRP A 274 -15.80 -30.03 -4.25
N THR A 275 -15.38 -30.95 -3.39
CA THR A 275 -14.37 -30.70 -2.36
C THR A 275 -13.03 -31.30 -2.76
N VAL A 276 -11.96 -30.53 -2.59
CA VAL A 276 -10.58 -30.98 -2.71
C VAL A 276 -9.90 -30.87 -1.35
N GLN A 277 -9.40 -31.98 -0.82
CA GLN A 277 -8.79 -32.08 0.51
C GLN A 277 -7.35 -32.58 0.44
N ALA A 278 -6.51 -32.10 1.37
CA ALA A 278 -5.19 -32.68 1.63
C ALA A 278 -5.33 -33.80 2.67
N GLU A 279 -5.06 -35.05 2.28
CA GLU A 279 -5.11 -36.21 3.17
C GLU A 279 -3.92 -37.13 2.89
N GLY A 280 -3.17 -37.52 3.93
CA GLY A 280 -2.04 -38.46 3.79
C GLY A 280 -0.99 -38.03 2.76
N GLY A 281 -0.72 -36.72 2.63
CA GLY A 281 0.20 -36.18 1.63
C GLY A 281 -0.30 -36.25 0.18
N LYS A 282 -1.58 -36.53 -0.04
CA LYS A 282 -2.23 -36.59 -1.36
C LYS A 282 -3.30 -35.53 -1.51
N VAL A 283 -3.64 -35.22 -2.76
CA VAL A 283 -4.83 -34.43 -3.11
C VAL A 283 -5.99 -35.39 -3.29
N VAL A 284 -7.08 -35.20 -2.57
CA VAL A 284 -8.27 -36.07 -2.61
C VAL A 284 -9.46 -35.29 -3.16
N LEU A 285 -10.08 -35.80 -4.23
CA LEU A 285 -11.27 -35.21 -4.83
C LEU A 285 -12.52 -35.94 -4.35
N LYS A 286 -13.49 -35.17 -3.83
CA LYS A 286 -14.77 -35.67 -3.32
C LYS A 286 -15.94 -34.91 -3.92
N ASP A 287 -17.02 -35.61 -4.22
CA ASP A 287 -18.29 -35.01 -4.60
C ASP A 287 -19.04 -34.46 -3.36
N PRO A 288 -20.23 -33.84 -3.52
CA PRO A 288 -21.02 -33.35 -2.39
C PRO A 288 -21.51 -34.43 -1.43
N ALA A 289 -21.66 -35.68 -1.89
CA ALA A 289 -22.04 -36.82 -1.06
C ALA A 289 -20.86 -37.39 -0.26
N GLY A 290 -19.62 -36.94 -0.54
CA GLY A 290 -18.40 -37.42 0.10
C GLY A 290 -17.73 -38.59 -0.61
N THR A 291 -18.25 -39.02 -1.76
CA THR A 291 -17.68 -40.09 -2.58
C THR A 291 -16.32 -39.67 -3.10
N VAL A 292 -15.31 -40.53 -2.94
CA VAL A 292 -13.93 -40.24 -3.35
C VAL A 292 -13.70 -40.67 -4.79
N TYR A 293 -13.40 -39.72 -5.68
CA TYR A 293 -13.11 -39.98 -7.10
C TYR A 293 -11.63 -40.23 -7.38
N GLY A 294 -10.75 -39.86 -6.44
CA GLY A 294 -9.33 -40.16 -6.55
C GLY A 294 -8.49 -39.61 -5.42
N ARG A 295 -7.34 -40.25 -5.21
CA ARG A 295 -6.28 -39.84 -4.28
C ARG A 295 -4.99 -39.68 -5.08
N PHE A 296 -4.58 -38.45 -5.31
CA PHE A 296 -3.54 -38.11 -6.27
C PHE A 296 -2.24 -37.77 -5.57
N ALA A 297 -1.18 -38.53 -5.88
CA ALA A 297 0.20 -38.22 -5.48
C ALA A 297 0.90 -37.26 -6.46
N GLY A 298 0.34 -37.09 -7.66
CA GLY A 298 0.83 -36.15 -8.68
C GLY A 298 -0.21 -35.10 -9.07
N PRO A 299 0.15 -34.15 -9.95
CA PRO A 299 -0.75 -33.05 -10.30
C PRO A 299 -1.97 -33.48 -11.11
N ILE A 300 -3.11 -32.90 -10.78
CA ILE A 300 -4.36 -32.98 -11.55
C ILE A 300 -4.69 -31.61 -12.16
N LEU A 301 -5.42 -31.63 -13.27
CA LEU A 301 -5.84 -30.46 -14.02
C LEU A 301 -7.37 -30.37 -14.00
N VAL A 302 -7.86 -29.27 -13.45
CA VAL A 302 -9.28 -28.92 -13.37
C VAL A 302 -9.57 -27.89 -14.46
N ARG A 303 -10.33 -28.28 -15.48
CA ARG A 303 -10.68 -27.45 -16.63
C ARG A 303 -12.16 -27.14 -16.67
N PRO A 304 -12.57 -25.91 -17.02
CA PRO A 304 -13.96 -25.63 -17.36
C PRO A 304 -14.42 -26.45 -18.57
N GLY A 305 -15.72 -26.78 -18.62
CA GLY A 305 -16.32 -27.53 -19.73
C GLY A 305 -16.27 -26.80 -21.07
N LYS A 306 -16.11 -25.47 -21.06
CA LYS A 306 -15.95 -24.60 -22.24
C LYS A 306 -14.64 -23.85 -22.18
N ARG A 307 -14.04 -23.53 -23.33
CA ARG A 307 -12.77 -22.74 -23.41
C ARG A 307 -12.88 -21.39 -22.69
N GLU A 308 -14.03 -20.72 -22.81
CA GLU A 308 -14.31 -19.42 -22.19
C GLU A 308 -14.84 -19.52 -20.76
N GLY A 309 -15.07 -20.74 -20.30
CA GLY A 309 -15.57 -21.01 -18.95
C GLY A 309 -14.55 -20.69 -17.88
N THR A 310 -14.96 -20.84 -16.63
CA THR A 310 -14.12 -20.50 -15.48
C THR A 310 -14.14 -21.56 -14.40
N VAL A 311 -13.07 -21.59 -13.61
CA VAL A 311 -13.03 -22.34 -12.36
C VAL A 311 -13.31 -21.37 -11.22
N ILE A 312 -14.31 -21.69 -10.41
CA ILE A 312 -14.68 -20.95 -9.21
C ILE A 312 -14.19 -21.72 -7.99
N PHE A 313 -13.49 -21.05 -7.10
CA PHE A 313 -13.25 -21.51 -5.74
C PHE A 313 -14.30 -20.90 -4.82
N ASP A 314 -15.17 -21.72 -4.24
CA ASP A 314 -16.11 -21.25 -3.23
C ASP A 314 -15.36 -20.97 -1.93
N ALA A 315 -15.72 -19.86 -1.28
CA ALA A 315 -15.26 -19.51 0.06
C ALA A 315 -15.62 -20.64 1.04
N ALA A 316 -14.62 -21.12 1.77
CA ALA A 316 -14.77 -22.24 2.70
C ALA A 316 -14.21 -21.89 4.08
N ALA A 317 -15.07 -21.77 5.09
CA ALA A 317 -14.69 -21.36 6.45
C ALA A 317 -13.56 -22.23 7.05
N LYS A 318 -13.59 -23.54 6.79
CA LYS A 318 -12.63 -24.54 7.31
C LYS A 318 -11.28 -24.56 6.58
N THR A 319 -11.08 -23.72 5.56
CA THR A 319 -9.78 -23.64 4.90
C THR A 319 -8.77 -22.88 5.75
N LYS A 320 -7.54 -23.37 5.81
CA LYS A 320 -6.42 -22.76 6.54
C LYS A 320 -5.86 -21.54 5.82
N ASN A 321 -6.12 -21.37 4.52
CA ASN A 321 -5.64 -20.23 3.75
C ASN A 321 -6.69 -19.09 3.71
N PRO A 322 -6.41 -17.93 4.32
CA PRO A 322 -7.36 -16.81 4.34
C PRO A 322 -7.82 -16.37 2.94
N PHE A 323 -7.00 -16.60 1.91
CA PHE A 323 -7.32 -16.24 0.52
C PHE A 323 -8.60 -16.91 -0.03
N PHE A 324 -8.87 -18.15 0.41
CA PHE A 324 -10.03 -18.95 0.00
C PHE A 324 -11.12 -19.02 1.09
N ARG A 325 -10.97 -18.28 2.20
CA ARG A 325 -11.90 -18.37 3.34
C ARG A 325 -13.10 -17.43 3.21
N TRP A 326 -12.85 -16.20 2.76
CA TRP A 326 -13.80 -15.08 2.92
C TRP A 326 -14.42 -14.58 1.62
N SER A 327 -13.99 -15.09 0.47
CA SER A 327 -14.50 -14.65 -0.82
C SER A 327 -14.33 -15.75 -1.84
N ASP A 328 -15.38 -15.98 -2.61
CA ASP A 328 -15.32 -16.79 -3.80
C ASP A 328 -14.30 -16.17 -4.77
N ARG A 329 -13.61 -17.01 -5.55
CA ARG A 329 -12.61 -16.59 -6.52
C ARG A 329 -12.89 -17.24 -7.87
N GLN A 330 -12.97 -16.46 -8.93
CA GLN A 330 -13.25 -16.98 -10.27
C GLN A 330 -12.04 -16.77 -11.18
N TYR A 331 -11.61 -17.79 -11.91
CA TYR A 331 -10.43 -17.73 -12.77
C TYR A 331 -10.69 -18.28 -14.17
N ARG A 332 -10.13 -17.59 -15.17
CA ARG A 332 -10.03 -18.07 -16.56
C ARG A 332 -8.92 -19.11 -16.71
N GLY A 333 -8.94 -19.83 -17.82
CA GLY A 333 -8.00 -20.91 -18.09
C GLY A 333 -8.32 -22.13 -17.23
N TYR A 334 -7.29 -22.80 -16.70
CA TYR A 334 -7.48 -24.00 -15.88
C TYR A 334 -6.65 -23.96 -14.60
N ILE A 335 -7.00 -24.82 -13.65
CA ILE A 335 -6.31 -24.95 -12.38
C ILE A 335 -5.51 -26.25 -12.35
N GLU A 336 -4.26 -26.16 -11.94
CA GLU A 336 -3.43 -27.29 -11.57
C GLU A 336 -3.40 -27.43 -10.05
N LEU A 337 -3.81 -28.59 -9.54
CA LEU A 337 -3.78 -28.94 -8.11
C LEU A 337 -2.79 -30.07 -7.89
N TYR A 338 -1.94 -29.96 -6.87
CA TYR A 338 -0.89 -30.94 -6.58
C TYR A 338 -0.58 -31.03 -5.08
N PRO A 339 -0.02 -32.14 -4.59
CA PRO A 339 0.46 -32.21 -3.21
C PRO A 339 1.63 -31.25 -2.96
N ASN A 340 1.57 -30.47 -1.88
CA ASN A 340 2.54 -29.43 -1.52
C ASN A 340 3.13 -29.65 -0.12
N GLY A 341 3.51 -30.90 0.16
CA GLY A 341 4.09 -31.31 1.44
C GLY A 341 3.25 -30.88 2.64
N SER A 342 3.90 -30.30 3.66
CA SER A 342 3.24 -29.80 4.88
C SER A 342 2.26 -28.64 4.64
N ARG A 343 2.30 -28.00 3.47
CA ARG A 343 1.35 -26.93 3.09
C ARG A 343 0.04 -27.47 2.51
N GLY A 344 -0.08 -28.79 2.33
CA GLY A 344 -1.31 -29.42 1.84
C GLY A 344 -1.42 -29.37 0.31
N ILE A 345 -2.30 -28.54 -0.23
CA ILE A 345 -2.60 -28.46 -1.66
C ILE A 345 -1.86 -27.26 -2.30
N GLY A 346 -1.10 -27.50 -3.35
CA GLY A 346 -0.58 -26.47 -4.24
C GLY A 346 -1.64 -26.10 -5.29
N VAL A 347 -1.79 -24.80 -5.55
CA VAL A 347 -2.84 -24.27 -6.43
C VAL A 347 -2.22 -23.34 -7.48
N VAL A 348 -2.20 -23.75 -8.74
CA VAL A 348 -1.64 -22.94 -9.83
C VAL A 348 -2.70 -22.68 -10.89
N ASN A 349 -2.99 -21.41 -11.16
CA ASN A 349 -3.78 -21.03 -12.33
C ASN A 349 -2.88 -20.99 -13.56
N VAL A 350 -3.26 -21.74 -14.60
CA VAL A 350 -2.61 -21.72 -15.90
C VAL A 350 -3.55 -21.04 -16.88
N VAL A 351 -3.09 -19.92 -17.42
CA VAL A 351 -3.91 -18.99 -18.20
C VAL A 351 -3.04 -18.32 -19.27
N GLU A 352 -3.65 -17.98 -20.39
CA GLU A 352 -3.04 -17.16 -21.44
C GLU A 352 -2.75 -15.74 -20.93
N ASN A 353 -1.62 -15.16 -21.34
CA ASN A 353 -1.14 -13.88 -20.85
C ASN A 353 -2.17 -12.74 -21.01
N GLU A 354 -2.80 -12.62 -22.17
CA GLU A 354 -3.78 -11.56 -22.40
C GLU A 354 -5.03 -11.73 -21.53
N LEU A 355 -5.51 -12.97 -21.35
CA LEU A 355 -6.63 -13.26 -20.45
C LEU A 355 -6.28 -13.03 -18.98
N TYR A 356 -5.02 -13.24 -18.61
CA TYR A 356 -4.52 -12.91 -17.28
C TYR A 356 -4.56 -11.41 -17.02
N LEU A 357 -4.18 -10.59 -18.01
CA LEU A 357 -4.17 -9.14 -17.88
C LEU A 357 -5.56 -8.55 -17.64
N LEU A 358 -6.63 -9.21 -18.13
CA LEU A 358 -8.01 -8.83 -17.81
C LEU A 358 -8.28 -8.83 -16.30
N GLY A 359 -7.67 -9.76 -15.56
CA GLY A 359 -7.77 -9.80 -14.09
C GLY A 359 -6.72 -8.94 -13.37
N VAL A 360 -5.61 -8.58 -14.03
CA VAL A 360 -4.52 -7.79 -13.42
C VAL A 360 -4.82 -6.30 -13.48
N VAL A 361 -5.10 -5.76 -14.67
CA VAL A 361 -5.26 -4.31 -14.86
C VAL A 361 -6.30 -3.73 -13.88
N PRO A 362 -7.53 -4.27 -13.76
CA PRO A 362 -8.50 -3.79 -12.76
C PRO A 362 -8.16 -4.17 -11.30
N SER A 363 -7.20 -5.07 -11.07
CA SER A 363 -6.69 -5.35 -9.72
C SER A 363 -5.69 -4.29 -9.26
N GLU A 364 -5.03 -3.63 -10.20
CA GLU A 364 -3.96 -2.65 -9.99
C GLU A 364 -4.46 -1.20 -10.06
N VAL A 365 -5.36 -0.90 -11.00
CA VAL A 365 -5.90 0.44 -11.23
C VAL A 365 -7.43 0.42 -11.30
N ALA A 366 -8.07 1.55 -10.99
CA ALA A 366 -9.52 1.63 -10.96
C ALA A 366 -10.10 1.72 -12.38
N PRO A 367 -11.13 0.93 -12.75
CA PRO A 367 -11.67 0.93 -14.12
C PRO A 367 -12.22 2.28 -14.63
N GLN A 368 -12.57 3.19 -13.71
CA GLN A 368 -13.07 4.54 -14.01
C GLN A 368 -11.97 5.60 -14.19
N TRP A 369 -10.70 5.21 -14.11
CA TRP A 369 -9.59 6.13 -14.40
C TRP A 369 -9.50 6.46 -15.89
N PRO A 370 -8.81 7.55 -16.27
CA PRO A 370 -8.66 7.93 -17.66
C PRO A 370 -8.13 6.79 -18.54
N TYR A 371 -8.74 6.59 -19.70
CA TYR A 371 -8.53 5.40 -20.53
C TYR A 371 -7.07 5.17 -20.92
N GLU A 372 -6.36 6.25 -21.24
CA GLU A 372 -4.94 6.20 -21.61
C GLU A 372 -4.03 5.73 -20.47
N SER A 373 -4.42 5.97 -19.21
CA SER A 373 -3.70 5.42 -18.05
C SER A 373 -3.89 3.90 -17.91
N LEU A 374 -5.07 3.39 -18.30
CA LEU A 374 -5.36 1.96 -18.33
C LEU A 374 -4.53 1.24 -19.41
N LYS A 375 -4.40 1.86 -20.59
CA LYS A 375 -3.55 1.35 -21.68
C LYS A 375 -2.07 1.31 -21.26
N ALA A 376 -1.58 2.37 -20.61
CA ALA A 376 -0.22 2.39 -20.07
C ALA A 376 -0.01 1.26 -19.04
N GLN A 377 -0.96 1.06 -18.11
CA GLN A 377 -0.92 -0.03 -17.14
C GLN A 377 -0.92 -1.43 -17.81
N ALA A 378 -1.70 -1.62 -18.89
CA ALA A 378 -1.73 -2.88 -19.63
C ALA A 378 -0.37 -3.22 -20.25
N VAL A 379 0.27 -2.25 -20.92
CA VAL A 379 1.61 -2.43 -21.55
C VAL A 379 2.68 -2.79 -20.52
N ILE A 380 2.73 -2.09 -19.39
CA ILE A 380 3.74 -2.36 -18.34
C ILE A 380 3.50 -3.69 -17.64
N ALA A 381 2.23 -4.06 -17.38
CA ALA A 381 1.88 -5.33 -16.77
C ALA A 381 2.22 -6.50 -17.71
N ARG A 382 1.95 -6.35 -19.02
CA ARG A 382 2.35 -7.31 -20.06
C ARG A 382 3.86 -7.52 -20.09
N THR A 383 4.61 -6.42 -20.03
CA THR A 383 6.08 -6.46 -20.04
C THR A 383 6.62 -7.18 -18.80
N GLN A 384 6.05 -6.92 -17.60
CA GLN A 384 6.42 -7.60 -16.35
C GLN A 384 6.22 -9.10 -16.43
N VAL A 385 5.12 -9.56 -17.02
CA VAL A 385 4.85 -11.00 -17.17
C VAL A 385 5.94 -11.70 -17.96
N LEU A 386 6.40 -11.09 -19.06
CA LEU A 386 7.47 -11.67 -19.87
C LEU A 386 8.79 -11.76 -19.10
N ILE A 387 9.14 -10.71 -18.35
CA ILE A 387 10.34 -10.68 -17.50
C ILE A 387 10.27 -11.75 -16.41
N ARG A 388 9.13 -11.85 -15.73
CA ARG A 388 8.92 -12.81 -14.63
C ARG A 388 8.75 -14.24 -15.12
N ARG A 389 8.44 -14.46 -16.40
CA ARG A 389 8.47 -15.78 -17.02
C ARG A 389 9.86 -16.17 -17.50
N ALA A 390 10.69 -15.20 -17.89
CA ALA A 390 12.02 -15.48 -18.41
C ALA A 390 12.87 -16.31 -17.42
N ARG A 391 13.63 -17.27 -17.95
CA ARG A 391 14.50 -18.18 -17.16
C ARG A 391 13.78 -18.97 -16.05
N GLY A 392 12.45 -19.17 -16.18
CA GLY A 392 11.63 -19.91 -15.21
C GLY A 392 11.07 -19.07 -14.06
N GLY A 393 11.40 -17.78 -14.02
CA GLY A 393 10.87 -16.82 -13.06
C GLY A 393 11.45 -16.87 -11.66
N ILE A 394 11.12 -15.85 -10.87
CA ILE A 394 11.56 -15.74 -9.46
C ILE A 394 10.97 -16.85 -8.57
N HIS A 395 9.90 -17.49 -9.03
CA HIS A 395 9.21 -18.59 -8.37
C HIS A 395 9.52 -19.96 -8.98
N LYS A 396 10.66 -20.10 -9.68
CA LYS A 396 11.08 -21.36 -10.32
C LYS A 396 11.12 -22.53 -9.32
N LYS A 397 11.54 -22.27 -8.08
CA LYS A 397 11.60 -23.28 -7.01
C LYS A 397 10.21 -23.74 -6.57
N GLU A 398 9.22 -22.86 -6.64
CA GLU A 398 7.83 -23.14 -6.27
C GLU A 398 6.99 -23.72 -7.43
N GLY A 399 7.49 -23.68 -8.67
CA GLY A 399 6.87 -24.34 -9.83
C GLY A 399 5.87 -23.48 -10.64
N TYR A 400 5.90 -22.16 -10.44
CA TYR A 400 5.11 -21.16 -11.18
C TYR A 400 5.95 -19.94 -11.56
N HIS A 401 5.45 -19.10 -12.46
CA HIS A 401 6.15 -17.92 -12.95
C HIS A 401 5.89 -16.68 -12.07
N LEU A 402 4.63 -16.53 -11.62
CA LEU A 402 4.11 -15.36 -10.91
C LEU A 402 3.30 -15.78 -9.69
N CYS A 403 3.15 -14.89 -8.71
CA CYS A 403 2.19 -15.04 -7.61
C CYS A 403 0.99 -14.10 -7.80
N ASP A 404 -0.11 -14.37 -7.10
CA ASP A 404 -1.35 -13.58 -7.12
C ASP A 404 -1.30 -12.27 -6.31
N GLY A 405 -0.26 -12.10 -5.48
CA GLY A 405 -0.05 -10.91 -4.66
C GLY A 405 0.85 -9.84 -5.29
N GLN A 406 0.86 -8.66 -4.65
CA GLN A 406 1.64 -7.46 -5.04
C GLN A 406 3.15 -7.68 -5.18
N HIS A 407 3.70 -8.77 -4.61
CA HIS A 407 5.08 -9.19 -4.82
C HIS A 407 5.41 -9.42 -6.31
N CYS A 408 4.43 -9.91 -7.09
CA CYS A 408 4.52 -9.96 -8.55
C CYS A 408 3.70 -8.85 -9.20
N GLN A 409 2.39 -8.97 -9.08
CA GLN A 409 1.35 -8.05 -9.53
C GLN A 409 0.02 -8.60 -8.99
N ALA A 410 -0.88 -7.73 -8.57
CA ALA A 410 -2.17 -8.12 -8.03
C ALA A 410 -3.00 -8.85 -9.11
N TYR A 411 -3.45 -10.07 -8.79
CA TYR A 411 -4.31 -10.86 -9.67
C TYR A 411 -5.49 -11.44 -8.90
N LYS A 412 -6.67 -10.85 -9.10
CA LYS A 412 -7.92 -11.26 -8.42
C LYS A 412 -8.85 -12.13 -9.29
N GLY A 413 -8.44 -12.45 -10.52
CA GLY A 413 -9.21 -13.27 -11.45
C GLY A 413 -10.37 -12.54 -12.12
N LYS A 414 -11.33 -13.29 -12.65
CA LYS A 414 -12.43 -12.81 -13.50
C LYS A 414 -13.41 -11.90 -12.76
N SER A 415 -13.62 -12.09 -11.46
CA SER A 415 -14.65 -11.38 -10.70
C SER A 415 -14.45 -9.86 -10.60
N ILE A 416 -13.30 -9.34 -11.00
CA ILE A 416 -13.00 -7.90 -11.00
C ILE A 416 -12.83 -7.33 -12.42
N GLU A 417 -13.02 -8.15 -13.46
CA GLU A 417 -12.94 -7.68 -14.85
C GLU A 417 -13.98 -6.56 -15.10
N ALA A 418 -13.61 -5.56 -15.90
CA ALA A 418 -14.45 -4.42 -16.24
C ALA A 418 -14.28 -4.06 -17.72
N ASN A 419 -15.33 -3.58 -18.39
CA ASN A 419 -15.31 -3.38 -19.85
C ASN A 419 -14.20 -2.42 -20.27
N THR A 420 -13.98 -1.34 -19.52
CA THR A 420 -12.96 -0.32 -19.82
C THR A 420 -11.54 -0.87 -19.71
N THR A 421 -11.22 -1.62 -18.66
CA THR A 421 -9.89 -2.23 -18.50
C THR A 421 -9.65 -3.37 -19.48
N THR A 422 -10.69 -4.16 -19.76
CA THR A 422 -10.66 -5.21 -20.80
C THR A 422 -10.34 -4.62 -22.17
N ARG A 423 -11.01 -3.52 -22.55
CA ARG A 423 -10.75 -2.84 -23.83
C ARG A 423 -9.34 -2.28 -23.90
N ALA A 424 -8.83 -1.69 -22.81
CA ALA A 424 -7.46 -1.20 -22.77
C ALA A 424 -6.40 -2.31 -22.96
N VAL A 425 -6.66 -3.51 -22.43
CA VAL A 425 -5.80 -4.69 -22.67
C VAL A 425 -5.82 -5.09 -24.15
N ILE A 426 -7.01 -5.13 -24.76
CA ILE A 426 -7.21 -5.50 -26.17
C ILE A 426 -6.56 -4.48 -27.11
N ASP A 427 -6.80 -3.18 -26.91
CA ASP A 427 -6.27 -2.12 -27.77
C ASP A 427 -4.73 -2.06 -27.74
N THR A 428 -4.12 -2.60 -26.69
CA THR A 428 -2.66 -2.68 -26.51
C THR A 428 -2.13 -4.09 -26.67
N GLU A 429 -2.88 -5.01 -27.27
CA GLU A 429 -2.49 -6.42 -27.40
C GLU A 429 -1.07 -6.55 -27.99
N GLY A 430 -0.25 -7.35 -27.30
CA GLY A 430 1.13 -7.60 -27.72
C GLY A 430 2.08 -6.40 -27.58
N GLU A 431 1.63 -5.23 -27.13
CA GLU A 431 2.52 -4.09 -26.91
C GLU A 431 3.27 -4.22 -25.58
N ILE A 432 4.60 -4.12 -25.66
CA ILE A 432 5.52 -4.17 -24.52
C ILE A 432 6.54 -3.03 -24.59
N LEU A 433 7.13 -2.67 -23.45
CA LEU A 433 8.26 -1.75 -23.41
C LEU A 433 9.59 -2.48 -23.54
N THR A 434 10.49 -1.90 -24.32
CA THR A 434 11.84 -2.42 -24.55
C THR A 434 12.89 -1.34 -24.37
N TYR A 435 14.05 -1.72 -23.84
CA TYR A 435 15.23 -0.88 -23.77
C TYR A 435 16.38 -1.62 -24.47
N ARG A 436 17.02 -0.97 -25.45
CA ARG A 436 18.07 -1.58 -26.29
C ARG A 436 17.67 -2.97 -26.84
N GLY A 437 16.44 -3.09 -27.33
CA GLY A 437 15.91 -4.31 -27.95
C GLY A 437 15.49 -5.43 -27.00
N ARG A 438 15.66 -5.27 -25.68
CA ARG A 438 15.24 -6.25 -24.66
C ARG A 438 14.03 -5.73 -23.86
N PRO A 439 13.13 -6.59 -23.34
CA PRO A 439 12.06 -6.15 -22.44
C PRO A 439 12.61 -5.29 -21.29
N ALA A 440 12.02 -4.12 -21.07
CA ALA A 440 12.44 -3.18 -20.04
C ALA A 440 11.82 -3.54 -18.68
N TYR A 441 12.53 -3.30 -17.57
CA TYR A 441 12.01 -3.41 -16.22
C TYR A 441 10.95 -2.32 -15.98
N THR A 442 9.69 -2.69 -16.10
CA THR A 442 8.55 -1.78 -15.97
C THR A 442 7.95 -1.85 -14.57
N PHE A 443 8.73 -1.49 -13.55
CA PHE A 443 8.21 -1.45 -12.17
C PHE A 443 7.16 -0.34 -12.03
N PHE A 444 6.19 -0.54 -11.14
CA PHE A 444 5.11 0.42 -10.91
C PHE A 444 4.62 0.35 -9.47
N HIS A 445 3.99 1.42 -9.01
CA HIS A 445 3.49 1.58 -7.66
C HIS A 445 2.25 2.49 -7.64
N SER A 446 1.47 2.46 -6.55
CA SER A 446 0.20 3.20 -6.45
C SER A 446 0.41 4.71 -6.55
N ASN A 447 1.22 5.29 -5.66
CA ASN A 447 1.40 6.73 -5.59
C ASN A 447 2.85 7.08 -5.23
N CYS A 448 3.49 7.99 -5.97
CA CYS A 448 4.89 8.36 -5.71
C CYS A 448 5.02 9.44 -4.63
N GLY A 449 3.90 10.05 -4.21
CA GLY A 449 3.90 11.21 -3.33
C GLY A 449 4.31 12.51 -4.02
N GLY A 450 4.67 12.47 -5.31
CA GLY A 450 5.01 13.59 -6.18
C GLY A 450 6.46 13.55 -6.71
N TRP A 451 7.24 12.55 -6.31
CA TRP A 451 8.59 12.30 -6.82
C TRP A 451 8.84 10.81 -7.08
N ILE A 452 9.36 10.50 -8.25
CA ILE A 452 9.80 9.16 -8.65
C ILE A 452 11.27 9.01 -8.26
N GLN A 453 11.62 7.82 -7.81
CA GLN A 453 12.94 7.44 -7.32
C GLN A 453 13.67 6.58 -8.36
N ALA A 454 14.98 6.81 -8.52
CA ALA A 454 15.80 5.97 -9.37
C ALA A 454 16.04 4.59 -8.74
N SER A 455 16.13 3.56 -9.58
CA SER A 455 16.43 2.19 -9.12
C SER A 455 17.77 2.10 -8.37
N LYS A 456 18.82 2.77 -8.87
CA LYS A 456 20.17 2.76 -8.29
C LYS A 456 20.27 3.36 -6.88
N GLU A 457 19.29 4.17 -6.48
CA GLU A 457 19.27 4.82 -5.17
C GLU A 457 18.81 3.87 -4.05
N VAL A 458 18.22 2.73 -4.41
CA VAL A 458 17.63 1.78 -3.47
C VAL A 458 18.39 0.47 -3.48
N THR A 459 18.90 0.09 -2.30
CA THR A 459 19.61 -1.18 -2.10
C THR A 459 18.80 -2.37 -2.61
N GLY A 460 19.36 -3.12 -3.56
CA GLY A 460 18.78 -4.36 -4.09
C GLY A 460 17.93 -4.23 -5.36
N TRP A 461 17.75 -3.02 -5.90
CA TRP A 461 16.98 -2.79 -7.14
C TRP A 461 17.81 -2.80 -8.42
N GLY A 462 19.14 -2.69 -8.30
CA GLY A 462 20.05 -2.59 -9.43
C GLY A 462 20.02 -1.21 -10.09
N ASP A 463 20.83 -1.03 -11.14
CA ASP A 463 20.91 0.20 -11.90
C ASP A 463 20.29 0.01 -13.29
N SER A 464 19.16 0.66 -13.52
CA SER A 464 18.49 0.70 -14.83
C SER A 464 18.49 2.14 -15.35
N PRO A 465 19.12 2.42 -16.51
CA PRO A 465 19.31 3.79 -17.02
C PRO A 465 18.03 4.60 -17.26
N TYR A 466 16.89 3.94 -17.45
CA TYR A 466 15.58 4.56 -17.68
C TYR A 466 14.69 4.60 -16.42
N LEU A 467 15.15 4.05 -15.30
CA LEU A 467 14.46 4.16 -14.01
C LEU A 467 15.17 5.23 -13.19
N VAL A 468 14.83 6.49 -13.49
CA VAL A 468 15.50 7.70 -13.02
C VAL A 468 14.66 8.49 -12.02
N THR A 469 15.34 9.31 -11.22
CA THR A 469 14.71 10.23 -10.28
C THR A 469 14.19 11.44 -11.03
N LYS A 470 12.92 11.79 -10.78
CA LYS A 470 12.27 12.95 -11.39
C LYS A 470 10.99 13.34 -10.66
N ALA A 471 10.58 14.59 -10.79
CA ALA A 471 9.29 15.03 -10.30
C ALA A 471 8.13 14.38 -11.07
N ASP A 472 7.06 14.06 -10.36
CA ASP A 472 5.77 13.68 -10.95
C ASP A 472 4.88 14.93 -11.04
N GLY A 473 5.42 15.98 -11.65
CA GLY A 473 4.81 17.30 -11.84
C GLY A 473 4.43 17.57 -13.30
N ASP A 474 4.19 18.83 -13.61
CA ASP A 474 3.88 19.29 -14.98
C ASP A 474 4.88 18.71 -16.00
N PRO A 475 4.44 17.94 -17.01
CA PRO A 475 5.34 17.30 -17.97
C PRO A 475 6.12 18.30 -18.83
N GLY A 476 5.69 19.57 -18.90
CA GLY A 476 6.42 20.64 -19.57
C GLY A 476 7.52 21.28 -18.73
N LYS A 477 7.68 20.89 -17.46
CA LYS A 477 8.64 21.49 -16.53
C LYS A 477 9.62 20.47 -15.98
N THR A 478 10.88 20.85 -15.93
CA THR A 478 11.90 20.08 -15.21
C THR A 478 12.06 20.69 -13.82
N GLU A 479 11.85 19.89 -12.78
CA GLU A 479 12.08 20.27 -11.40
C GLU A 479 13.37 19.64 -10.87
N ALA A 480 14.19 20.43 -10.19
CA ALA A 480 15.34 19.93 -9.43
C ALA A 480 14.89 19.31 -8.10
N PRO A 481 15.65 18.33 -7.56
CA PRO A 481 15.42 17.82 -6.21
C PRO A 481 15.35 18.94 -5.16
N ARG A 482 14.46 18.78 -4.19
CA ARG A 482 14.25 19.76 -3.12
C ARG A 482 15.36 19.66 -2.07
N ASP A 483 15.76 20.81 -1.54
CA ASP A 483 16.63 20.86 -0.37
C ASP A 483 15.84 20.57 0.93
N PRO A 484 16.52 20.45 2.09
CA PRO A 484 15.85 20.05 3.34
C PRO A 484 14.66 20.93 3.76
N TRP A 485 14.72 22.25 3.59
CA TRP A 485 13.62 23.14 3.98
C TRP A 485 12.41 23.00 3.05
N ASP A 486 12.62 23.05 1.73
CA ASP A 486 11.51 22.86 0.79
C ASP A 486 10.90 21.48 0.88
N TRP A 487 11.73 20.45 1.09
CA TRP A 487 11.25 19.10 1.28
C TRP A 487 10.35 19.00 2.52
N HIS A 488 10.72 19.68 3.61
CA HIS A 488 9.91 19.72 4.83
C HIS A 488 8.53 20.36 4.60
N LEU A 489 8.49 21.53 3.96
CA LEU A 489 7.23 22.19 3.63
C LEU A 489 6.38 21.33 2.67
N TRP A 490 7.04 20.69 1.71
CA TRP A 490 6.39 19.86 0.72
C TRP A 490 5.77 18.57 1.29
N ILE A 491 6.43 17.90 2.24
CA ILE A 491 5.94 16.65 2.84
C ILE A 491 4.82 16.90 3.85
N THR A 492 4.85 18.04 4.55
CA THR A 492 3.83 18.43 5.53
C THR A 492 2.64 19.17 4.91
N GLY A 493 2.82 19.78 3.73
CA GLY A 493 1.78 20.44 2.94
C GLY A 493 0.92 19.51 2.07
N ASN A 494 0.25 20.11 1.07
CA ASN A 494 -0.54 19.43 0.04
C ASN A 494 -0.25 20.02 -1.36
N PRO A 495 0.99 19.89 -1.87
CA PRO A 495 1.39 20.53 -3.12
C PRO A 495 0.74 19.87 -4.35
N PRO A 496 0.66 20.59 -5.49
CA PRO A 496 0.24 19.99 -6.75
C PRO A 496 1.24 18.93 -7.20
N ALA A 497 0.72 17.84 -7.77
CA ALA A 497 1.47 16.78 -8.42
C ALA A 497 0.52 16.03 -9.36
N ASN A 498 1.02 15.30 -10.35
CA ASN A 498 0.20 14.44 -11.20
C ASN A 498 -0.52 13.41 -10.34
N CYS A 499 0.21 12.74 -9.42
CA CYS A 499 -0.35 11.78 -8.48
C CYS A 499 -1.22 12.37 -7.35
N ASN A 500 -1.31 13.70 -7.23
CA ASN A 500 -2.28 14.37 -6.36
C ASN A 500 -3.51 14.76 -7.18
N TYR A 501 -4.45 13.83 -7.35
CA TYR A 501 -5.62 14.00 -8.21
C TYR A 501 -6.94 13.80 -7.43
N PRO A 502 -7.37 14.82 -6.65
CA PRO A 502 -8.60 14.76 -5.87
C PRO A 502 -9.82 14.35 -6.72
N GLY A 503 -10.75 13.60 -6.13
CA GLY A 503 -11.92 13.06 -6.82
C GLY A 503 -11.67 11.81 -7.68
N ARG A 504 -10.42 11.50 -8.04
CA ARG A 504 -10.05 10.28 -8.79
C ARG A 504 -9.15 9.34 -7.99
N VAL A 505 -8.25 9.90 -7.19
CA VAL A 505 -7.30 9.19 -6.33
C VAL A 505 -7.57 9.58 -4.87
N ARG A 506 -7.46 8.62 -3.95
CA ARG A 506 -7.64 8.89 -2.52
C ARG A 506 -6.50 9.77 -2.02
N ALA A 507 -6.82 10.89 -1.37
CA ALA A 507 -5.81 11.80 -0.81
C ALA A 507 -4.84 11.10 0.15
N SER A 508 -5.31 10.07 0.86
CA SER A 508 -4.50 9.26 1.78
C SER A 508 -3.41 8.42 1.09
N GLU A 509 -3.43 8.28 -0.23
CA GLU A 509 -2.33 7.69 -1.01
C GLU A 509 -1.23 8.72 -1.28
N PHE A 510 -1.60 10.01 -1.43
CA PHE A 510 -0.66 11.09 -1.70
C PHE A 510 -0.02 11.66 -0.43
N ARG A 511 -0.81 11.87 0.63
CA ARG A 511 -0.36 12.34 1.96
C ARG A 511 -1.05 11.56 3.05
N TRP A 512 -0.26 11.07 4.00
CA TRP A 512 -0.74 10.28 5.14
C TRP A 512 0.06 10.64 6.38
N MET A 513 -0.50 10.31 7.54
CA MET A 513 0.24 10.38 8.79
C MET A 513 0.02 9.17 9.66
N LYS A 514 0.96 8.94 10.57
CA LYS A 514 0.81 7.99 11.67
C LYS A 514 1.29 8.64 12.96
N ILE A 515 0.57 8.36 14.05
CA ILE A 515 1.09 8.68 15.39
C ILE A 515 1.28 7.38 16.15
N ILE A 516 2.53 7.09 16.51
CA ILE A 516 2.91 5.83 17.12
C ILE A 516 3.41 6.11 18.54
N ARG A 517 2.80 5.46 19.53
CA ARG A 517 3.22 5.62 20.92
C ARG A 517 4.61 5.02 21.12
N GLN A 518 5.39 5.58 22.04
CA GLN A 518 6.75 5.11 22.32
C GLN A 518 6.83 3.61 22.59
N LYS A 519 5.89 3.08 23.40
CA LYS A 519 5.85 1.66 23.77
C LYS A 519 5.60 0.74 22.57
N ASP A 520 4.76 1.18 21.64
CA ASP A 520 4.35 0.41 20.47
C ASP A 520 5.51 0.34 19.46
N MET A 521 6.18 1.47 19.24
CA MET A 521 7.41 1.52 18.44
C MET A 521 8.52 0.67 19.06
N THR A 522 8.74 0.80 20.37
CA THR A 522 9.76 0.05 21.11
C THR A 522 9.50 -1.45 21.02
N PHE A 523 8.26 -1.90 21.24
CA PHE A 523 7.89 -3.31 21.09
C PHE A 523 8.18 -3.83 19.68
N ARG A 524 7.77 -3.08 18.64
CA ARG A 524 7.94 -3.49 17.24
C ARG A 524 9.41 -3.61 16.85
N VAL A 525 10.22 -2.60 17.17
CA VAL A 525 11.65 -2.58 16.82
C VAL A 525 12.43 -3.66 17.58
N ASN A 526 12.13 -3.86 18.87
CA ASN A 526 12.84 -4.86 19.67
C ASN A 526 12.58 -6.31 19.23
N LYS A 527 11.44 -6.58 18.57
CA LYS A 527 11.16 -7.90 17.98
C LYS A 527 12.24 -8.36 17.01
N ASP A 528 12.79 -7.44 16.22
CA ASP A 528 13.78 -7.78 15.19
C ASP A 528 15.21 -7.40 15.60
N TYR A 529 15.37 -6.38 16.46
CA TYR A 529 16.68 -5.80 16.72
C TYR A 529 17.12 -5.76 18.19
N ALA A 530 16.24 -5.93 19.18
CA ALA A 530 16.62 -5.88 20.61
C ALA A 530 17.47 -4.64 21.01
N VAL A 531 17.09 -3.43 20.58
CA VAL A 531 17.82 -2.17 20.83
C VAL A 531 17.62 -1.59 22.24
N GLY A 532 16.68 -2.12 23.03
CA GLY A 532 16.28 -1.53 24.32
C GLY A 532 15.27 -0.40 24.14
N GLU A 533 15.28 0.58 25.07
CA GLU A 533 14.43 1.78 24.95
C GLU A 533 14.93 2.63 23.78
N ILE A 534 14.04 3.05 22.89
CA ILE A 534 14.43 3.88 21.74
C ILE A 534 14.71 5.30 22.21
N ILE A 535 15.94 5.77 21.96
CA ILE A 535 16.42 7.12 22.27
C ILE A 535 16.20 8.04 21.08
N ASN A 536 16.57 7.58 19.88
CA ASN A 536 16.46 8.37 18.64
C ASN A 536 16.27 7.50 17.39
N ILE A 537 15.66 8.08 16.36
CA ILE A 537 15.49 7.48 15.02
C ILE A 537 15.95 8.53 14.00
N ILE A 538 17.05 8.26 13.31
CA ILE A 538 17.76 9.25 12.49
C ILE A 538 17.80 8.76 11.03
N PRO A 539 17.17 9.46 10.07
CA PRO A 539 17.39 9.21 8.65
C PRO A 539 18.87 9.45 8.30
N LEU A 540 19.58 8.41 7.86
CA LEU A 540 20.99 8.49 7.49
C LEU A 540 21.18 8.92 6.03
N ARG A 541 20.24 8.53 5.17
CA ARG A 541 20.32 8.79 3.72
C ARG A 541 18.94 8.97 3.16
N ARG A 542 18.78 10.05 2.40
CA ARG A 542 17.61 10.30 1.55
C ARG A 542 18.04 10.28 0.08
N SER A 543 17.18 9.74 -0.77
CA SER A 543 17.31 9.95 -2.21
C SER A 543 16.97 11.39 -2.58
N PRO A 544 17.30 11.86 -3.78
CA PRO A 544 16.83 13.15 -4.29
C PRO A 544 15.29 13.21 -4.42
N SER A 545 14.59 12.07 -4.48
CA SER A 545 13.12 12.01 -4.37
C SER A 545 12.58 12.23 -2.94
N GLY A 546 13.46 12.30 -1.93
CA GLY A 546 13.13 12.50 -0.52
C GLY A 546 12.86 11.20 0.27
N ASN A 547 12.88 10.05 -0.38
CA ASN A 547 12.69 8.74 0.27
C ASN A 547 13.86 8.40 1.19
N VAL A 548 13.56 7.89 2.38
CA VAL A 548 14.56 7.41 3.34
C VAL A 548 15.07 6.03 2.93
N ASN A 549 16.34 5.97 2.50
CA ASN A 549 17.01 4.73 2.06
C ASN A 549 18.04 4.22 3.08
N GLY A 550 18.14 4.89 4.22
CA GLY A 550 18.93 4.45 5.36
C GLY A 550 18.41 5.08 6.64
N LEU A 551 18.24 4.29 7.68
CA LEU A 551 17.70 4.70 8.98
C LEU A 551 18.59 4.16 10.09
N ARG A 552 18.99 5.01 11.04
CA ARG A 552 19.68 4.62 12.27
C ARG A 552 18.70 4.65 13.43
N ILE A 553 18.66 3.56 14.18
CA ILE A 553 17.91 3.46 15.43
C ILE A 553 18.91 3.42 16.57
N VAL A 554 18.85 4.43 17.43
CA VAL A 554 19.68 4.52 18.64
C VAL A 554 18.82 4.06 19.81
N GLY A 555 19.17 2.94 20.42
CA GLY A 555 18.52 2.44 21.63
C GLY A 555 19.46 2.39 22.83
N SER A 556 18.90 2.21 24.02
CA SER A 556 19.65 2.18 25.28
C SER A 556 20.63 1.02 25.40
N LYS A 557 20.48 -0.04 24.60
CA LYS A 557 21.40 -1.19 24.59
C LYS A 557 22.37 -1.18 23.41
N LYS A 558 21.90 -0.75 22.22
CA LYS A 558 22.73 -0.70 21.00
C LYS A 558 22.12 0.19 19.93
N THR A 559 22.94 0.50 18.94
CA THR A 559 22.56 1.21 17.72
C THR A 559 22.48 0.24 16.53
N VAL A 560 21.48 0.41 15.66
CA VAL A 560 21.31 -0.42 14.45
C VAL A 560 21.00 0.45 13.24
N ASP A 561 21.66 0.14 12.12
CA ASP A 561 21.41 0.77 10.82
C ASP A 561 20.58 -0.17 9.93
N VAL A 562 19.50 0.36 9.35
CA VAL A 562 18.56 -0.35 8.48
C VAL A 562 18.54 0.32 7.11
N THR A 563 18.94 -0.42 6.07
CA THR A 563 19.20 0.13 4.72
C THR A 563 18.34 -0.47 3.60
N ARG A 564 17.51 -1.47 3.93
CA ARG A 564 16.57 -2.06 2.97
C ARG A 564 15.19 -1.41 3.12
N GLU A 565 14.64 -0.91 2.01
CA GLU A 565 13.37 -0.18 1.94
C GLU A 565 12.21 -0.92 2.64
N HIS A 566 12.00 -2.21 2.30
CA HIS A 566 10.94 -3.01 2.91
C HIS A 566 11.14 -3.23 4.41
N LEU A 567 12.38 -3.25 4.91
CA LEU A 567 12.63 -3.34 6.35
C LEU A 567 12.25 -2.02 7.02
N ILE A 568 12.71 -0.88 6.49
CA ILE A 568 12.39 0.47 7.01
C ILE A 568 10.87 0.65 7.15
N ARG A 569 10.09 0.29 6.13
CA ARG A 569 8.63 0.41 6.18
C ARG A 569 7.99 -0.51 7.22
N ASN A 570 8.53 -1.70 7.42
CA ASN A 570 7.96 -2.70 8.33
C ASN A 570 8.31 -2.48 9.80
N ILE A 571 9.37 -1.74 10.11
CA ILE A 571 9.84 -1.56 11.50
C ILE A 571 9.22 -0.34 12.18
N LEU A 572 8.77 0.65 11.40
CA LEU A 572 8.19 1.90 11.87
C LEU A 572 6.67 1.80 12.08
N GLY A 573 6.19 0.69 12.61
CA GLY A 573 4.77 0.44 12.90
C GLY A 573 4.38 -1.04 12.91
N PHE A 574 3.17 -1.34 13.37
CA PHE A 574 2.62 -2.71 13.33
C PHE A 574 2.19 -3.14 11.93
N SER A 575 1.70 -2.19 11.13
CA SER A 575 1.53 -2.34 9.68
C SER A 575 2.65 -1.62 8.96
N SER A 576 3.02 -2.15 7.79
CA SER A 576 4.00 -1.49 6.90
C SER A 576 3.59 -0.04 6.67
N LEU A 577 4.55 0.89 6.72
CA LEU A 577 4.35 2.23 6.16
C LEU A 577 3.98 2.12 4.69
N LYS A 578 3.21 3.09 4.19
CA LYS A 578 2.80 3.14 2.78
C LYS A 578 4.00 3.34 1.86
N SER A 579 4.98 4.14 2.26
CA SER A 579 6.23 4.38 1.53
C SER A 579 7.39 4.70 2.50
N THR A 580 8.61 4.84 1.96
CA THR A 580 9.76 5.42 2.69
C THR A 580 9.88 6.94 2.52
N LEU A 581 8.95 7.58 1.82
CA LEU A 581 8.89 9.03 1.69
C LEU A 581 8.17 9.58 2.92
N PHE A 582 8.95 9.89 3.96
CA PHE A 582 8.41 10.42 5.21
C PHE A 582 9.38 11.32 5.97
N GLU A 583 8.81 12.09 6.87
CA GLU A 583 9.43 12.80 7.99
C GLU A 583 8.97 12.19 9.31
N ILE A 584 9.84 12.19 10.32
CA ILE A 584 9.50 11.79 11.69
C ILE A 584 9.76 12.97 12.62
N GLU A 585 8.75 13.33 13.39
CA GLU A 585 8.84 14.26 14.51
C GLU A 585 8.74 13.46 15.82
N VAL A 586 9.71 13.66 16.72
CA VAL A 586 9.78 12.95 18.00
C VAL A 586 9.27 13.88 19.09
N ASN A 587 8.05 13.61 19.55
CA ASN A 587 7.45 14.32 20.68
C ASN A 587 7.95 13.76 22.00
N ARG A 588 8.39 14.65 22.90
CA ARG A 588 8.95 14.30 24.19
C ARG A 588 8.12 14.88 25.33
N HIS A 589 8.18 14.25 26.49
CA HIS A 589 7.73 14.84 27.74
C HIS A 589 8.74 15.89 28.24
N LYS A 590 8.36 16.72 29.21
CA LYS A 590 9.26 17.70 29.85
C LYS A 590 10.57 17.09 30.37
N ASN A 591 10.54 15.82 30.79
CA ASN A 591 11.72 15.07 31.25
C ASN A 591 12.58 14.48 30.12
N GLY A 592 12.35 14.87 28.86
CA GLY A 592 13.12 14.41 27.70
C GLY A 592 12.76 13.02 27.18
N ARG A 593 11.92 12.24 27.87
CA ARG A 593 11.49 10.91 27.42
C ARG A 593 10.57 11.02 26.21
N VAL A 594 10.73 10.11 25.25
CA VAL A 594 9.86 10.07 24.06
C VAL A 594 8.43 9.69 24.45
N ARG A 595 7.46 10.50 24.04
CA ARG A 595 6.02 10.28 24.22
C ARG A 595 5.44 9.49 23.04
N ASN A 596 5.65 10.01 21.83
CA ASN A 596 5.16 9.43 20.59
C ASN A 596 5.96 9.95 19.37
N TYR A 597 5.78 9.27 18.25
CA TYR A 597 6.39 9.59 16.96
C TYR A 597 5.30 10.01 16.00
N TRP A 598 5.39 11.21 15.45
CA TRP A 598 4.51 11.68 14.38
C TRP A 598 5.24 11.48 13.06
N ILE A 599 4.69 10.63 12.21
CA ILE A 599 5.27 10.31 10.92
C ILE A 599 4.38 10.95 9.87
N TYR A 600 4.90 11.94 9.17
CA TYR A 600 4.24 12.57 8.02
C TYR A 600 4.82 11.95 6.77
N GLY A 601 3.98 11.35 5.92
CA GLY A 601 4.45 10.63 4.76
C GLY A 601 3.66 10.96 3.51
N GLY A 602 4.25 10.60 2.38
CA GLY A 602 3.65 10.75 1.07
C GLY A 602 3.82 9.51 0.21
N GLY A 603 2.89 9.29 -0.71
CA GLY A 603 2.95 8.15 -1.61
C GLY A 603 2.62 6.80 -0.97
N TRP A 604 2.45 5.80 -1.82
CA TRP A 604 2.22 4.40 -1.49
C TRP A 604 2.95 3.50 -2.48
N GLY A 605 3.95 2.78 -1.98
CA GLY A 605 4.80 1.87 -2.71
C GLY A 605 6.25 2.32 -2.74
N HIS A 606 7.04 1.74 -3.65
CA HIS A 606 8.49 1.91 -3.72
C HIS A 606 8.95 3.13 -4.53
N ALA A 607 8.03 3.86 -5.17
CA ALA A 607 8.30 5.07 -5.97
C ALA A 607 9.21 4.89 -7.20
N ILE A 608 9.47 3.65 -7.66
CA ILE A 608 10.33 3.39 -8.84
C ILE A 608 9.46 3.10 -10.07
N GLY A 609 9.81 3.70 -11.20
CA GLY A 609 9.10 3.52 -12.47
C GLY A 609 7.75 4.25 -12.48
N LEU A 610 6.71 3.60 -13.00
CA LEU A 610 5.41 4.23 -13.22
C LEU A 610 4.65 4.47 -11.91
N CYS A 611 4.22 5.71 -11.70
CA CYS A 611 3.24 6.05 -10.67
C CYS A 611 1.83 5.88 -11.23
N GLN A 612 1.02 4.98 -10.66
CA GLN A 612 -0.33 4.68 -11.16
C GLN A 612 -1.24 5.90 -11.06
N SER A 613 -1.29 6.56 -9.88
CA SER A 613 -2.02 7.81 -9.70
C SER A 613 -1.49 8.93 -10.61
N GLY A 614 -0.17 8.97 -10.82
CA GLY A 614 0.46 9.97 -11.68
C GLY A 614 0.12 9.79 -13.16
N ALA A 615 0.08 8.55 -13.65
CA ALA A 615 -0.38 8.22 -15.00
C ALA A 615 -1.84 8.63 -15.23
N ALA A 616 -2.71 8.44 -14.24
CA ALA A 616 -4.08 8.97 -14.27
C ALA A 616 -4.09 10.51 -14.29
N GLY A 617 -3.18 11.16 -13.55
CA GLY A 617 -2.99 12.60 -13.58
C GLY A 617 -2.52 13.13 -14.94
N LEU A 618 -1.52 12.50 -15.56
CA LEU A 618 -1.03 12.88 -16.89
C LEU A 618 -2.11 12.74 -17.96
N ALA A 619 -2.84 11.63 -17.96
CA ALA A 619 -3.95 11.42 -18.88
C ALA A 619 -5.10 12.40 -18.65
N GLY A 620 -5.47 12.65 -17.39
CA GLY A 620 -6.68 13.42 -17.04
C GLY A 620 -6.48 14.93 -16.90
N LYS A 621 -5.26 15.41 -16.64
CA LYS A 621 -4.95 16.84 -16.45
C LYS A 621 -4.25 17.47 -17.63
N TYR A 622 -3.57 16.67 -18.45
CA TYR A 622 -2.73 17.13 -19.56
C TYR A 622 -2.99 16.37 -20.87
N ASP A 623 -4.07 15.59 -20.94
CA ASP A 623 -4.49 14.82 -22.11
C ASP A 623 -3.40 13.94 -22.73
N LYS A 624 -2.45 13.48 -21.91
CA LYS A 624 -1.35 12.63 -22.37
C LYS A 624 -1.85 11.26 -22.75
N ASN A 625 -1.51 10.83 -23.96
CA ASN A 625 -1.80 9.47 -24.40
C ASN A 625 -0.87 8.46 -23.71
N TYR A 626 -1.21 7.17 -23.79
CA TYR A 626 -0.46 6.13 -23.09
C TYR A 626 1.01 6.03 -23.52
N ARG A 627 1.35 6.41 -24.76
CA ARG A 627 2.73 6.41 -25.24
C ARG A 627 3.54 7.52 -24.58
N GLU A 628 2.98 8.73 -24.50
CA GLU A 628 3.58 9.86 -23.78
C GLU A 628 3.72 9.58 -22.27
N ILE A 629 2.72 8.93 -21.67
CA ILE A 629 2.78 8.50 -20.27
C ILE A 629 3.94 7.52 -20.06
N LEU A 630 4.09 6.53 -20.94
CA LEU A 630 5.17 5.55 -20.84
C LEU A 630 6.54 6.18 -21.09
N ASP A 631 6.66 7.10 -22.04
CA ASP A 631 7.89 7.84 -22.28
C ASP A 631 8.27 8.72 -21.09
N PHE A 632 7.28 9.36 -20.46
CA PHE A 632 7.48 10.09 -19.21
C PHE A 632 8.10 9.16 -18.16
N TYR A 633 7.45 8.05 -17.80
CA TYR A 633 7.94 7.19 -16.69
C TYR A 633 9.15 6.30 -17.03
N PHE A 634 9.40 6.03 -18.31
CA PHE A 634 10.47 5.14 -18.79
C PHE A 634 11.21 5.77 -19.98
N PRO A 635 11.91 6.90 -19.77
CA PRO A 635 12.56 7.63 -20.86
C PRO A 635 13.58 6.76 -21.60
N GLY A 636 13.60 6.88 -22.94
CA GLY A 636 14.49 6.11 -23.81
C GLY A 636 14.10 4.64 -23.99
N THR A 637 12.94 4.22 -23.48
CA THR A 637 12.33 2.94 -23.84
C THR A 637 11.49 3.08 -25.11
N ASN A 638 11.20 1.96 -25.76
CA ASN A 638 10.42 1.91 -26.99
C ASN A 638 9.30 0.89 -26.85
N ILE A 639 8.10 1.26 -27.30
CA ILE A 639 6.99 0.31 -27.44
C ILE A 639 7.27 -0.58 -28.64
N ARG A 640 7.21 -1.90 -28.43
CA ARG A 640 7.27 -2.90 -29.50
C ARG A 640 6.07 -3.82 -29.41
N ARG A 641 5.52 -4.20 -30.56
CA ARG A 641 4.46 -5.20 -30.66
C ARG A 641 5.09 -6.58 -30.89
N ILE A 642 4.87 -7.50 -29.96
CA ILE A 642 5.33 -8.89 -30.09
C ILE A 642 4.25 -9.73 -30.76
N LYS A 643 4.67 -10.65 -31.63
CA LYS A 643 3.80 -11.73 -32.11
C LYS A 643 3.97 -12.94 -31.19
N TYR A 644 2.88 -13.49 -30.69
CA TYR A 644 2.90 -14.74 -29.94
C TYR A 644 3.14 -15.90 -30.92
N VAL A 645 4.38 -16.38 -31.00
CA VAL A 645 4.70 -17.54 -31.84
C VAL A 645 4.11 -18.79 -31.20
N LYS A 646 3.16 -19.44 -31.89
CA LYS A 646 2.70 -20.79 -31.52
C LYS A 646 3.90 -21.72 -31.63
N LYS A 647 4.35 -22.32 -30.52
CA LYS A 647 5.11 -23.56 -30.64
C LYS A 647 4.12 -24.58 -31.21
N SER A 648 4.26 -24.92 -32.49
CA SER A 648 3.64 -26.12 -33.03
C SER A 648 3.98 -27.27 -32.10
N LYS A 649 2.95 -27.96 -31.62
CA LYS A 649 3.12 -29.13 -30.76
C LYS A 649 3.79 -30.25 -31.52
#